data_AF-A0A9P1LAT2-F1
#
_entry.id   AF-A0A9P1LAT2-F1
#
_cell.length_a   1.000
_cell.length_b   1.000
_cell.length_c   1.000
_cell.angle_alpha   90.00
_cell.angle_beta   90.00
_cell.angle_gamma   90.00
#
_symmetry.space_group_name_H-M   'P 1'
#
loop_
_entity.id
_entity.type
_entity.pdbx_description
1 polymer ?
#
loop_
_entity_poly.entity_id
_entity_poly.type
_entity_poly.pdbx_seq_one_letter_code
_entity_poly.pdbx_strand_id
1 'polypeptide(L)'
;MSFVVTAPPVLASAASDLGGIASMISEANAMAAVRTTALAPAAADEVSAAIAALFSSYARDYQTLSVQVTAFHVQFAQTLTNAGQLYAVVDVGNGVLLKTEQQVLGVINAPTQTLVGRPLIGDGTHGAPGTGQNGGAGGILWGNGGNGGSGAPGQPGGRGGDAGLFGHGGHGGVGGPGIAGAAGTAGLPGGNGANGGSGGIGGAGGAGGNGGLLFGNGGAGGQGGSGGLGGSGGTGGAGMAAGPAGGTGGIGGIGGIGGAGGVGGHGSALFGHGGINGDGGTGGMGGQGGAGGNGWAAEGITVGIGEQGGQGGDGGAGGAGGIGGSAGGIGGSQGAGGHGGDGGQGGAGGSGGVGGGGAGAGGDGGAGGIGGTGGNGSIGGAAGNGGNGGRGGAGGMATAGSDGGNGGGGGNGGVGVGSAGGAGGTGGDGGAAGAGGAPGHGYFQQPAPQGLPIGTGGTGGEGGAGGAGGDGGQGDIGFDGGRGGDGGPGGGGGAGGDGSGTFNAQANNGGDGGAGGVGGAGGTGGTGGVGADGGRGGDSGRGGDGGNAGHGGAAQFSGRGAYGGEGGSGGAGGNAGGAGTGGTAGSGGAGGFGGNGADGGNGGNGGNGGFGGINGTFGTNGAGGTGGLGTLLGGHNGNIGLNGATGGIGSTTLTNATVPLQLVNTTEPVVFISLNGGQMVPVLLDTGSTGLVMDSQFLTQNFGPVIGTGTAGYAGGLTYNYNTYSTTVDFGNGLLTLPTSVNVVTSSSPGTLGNFLSRSGAVGVLGIGPNNGFPGTSSIVTAMPGLLNNGVLIDESAGILQFGPNTLTGGITISGAPISTVAVQIDNGPLQQAPVMFDSGGINGTIPSALASLPSGGFVPAGTTISVYTSDGQTLLYSYTTTATNTPFVTSGGVMNTGHVPFAQQPIYVSYSPTAIGTTTFN
;
A
#
# COMPACT_ATOMS: atom_id res chain seq x y z
N MET A 1 49.56 -25.37 6.62
CA MET A 1 50.83 -24.62 6.46
C MET A 1 50.55 -23.42 5.59
N SER A 2 50.85 -22.20 6.04
CA SER A 2 50.65 -21.01 5.19
C SER A 2 51.71 -21.02 4.09
N PHE A 3 51.27 -21.08 2.83
CA PHE A 3 52.18 -20.86 1.70
C PHE A 3 52.64 -19.41 1.74
N VAL A 4 53.94 -19.21 1.94
CA VAL A 4 54.57 -17.90 1.78
C VAL A 4 54.72 -17.68 0.29
N VAL A 5 53.86 -16.82 -0.27
CA VAL A 5 53.98 -16.39 -1.67
C VAL A 5 54.97 -15.24 -1.71
N THR A 6 56.10 -15.42 -2.41
CA THR A 6 57.04 -14.34 -2.70
C THR A 6 56.98 -13.99 -4.18
N ALA A 7 57.19 -12.72 -4.52
CA ALA A 7 57.28 -12.25 -5.91
C ALA A 7 58.71 -11.76 -6.17
N PRO A 8 59.65 -12.63 -6.60
CA PRO A 8 61.05 -12.27 -6.80
C PRO A 8 61.29 -11.02 -7.67
N PRO A 9 60.53 -10.78 -8.76
CA PRO A 9 60.68 -9.55 -9.55
C PRO A 9 60.38 -8.27 -8.77
N VAL A 10 59.43 -8.31 -7.83
CA VAL A 10 59.06 -7.17 -6.98
C VAL A 10 60.15 -6.86 -5.95
N LEU A 11 60.76 -7.91 -5.38
CA LEU A 11 61.86 -7.76 -4.43
C LEU A 11 63.13 -7.19 -5.08
N ALA A 12 63.42 -7.59 -6.33
CA ALA A 12 64.54 -7.04 -7.09
C ALA A 12 64.34 -5.56 -7.43
N SER A 13 63.13 -5.16 -7.83
CA SER A 13 62.78 -3.75 -8.06
C SER A 13 62.96 -2.93 -6.78
N ALA A 14 62.38 -3.39 -5.67
CA ALA A 14 62.48 -2.69 -4.39
C ALA A 14 63.93 -2.53 -3.89
N ALA A 15 64.78 -3.55 -4.10
CA ALA A 15 66.20 -3.47 -3.75
C ALA A 15 66.97 -2.45 -4.61
N SER A 16 66.63 -2.34 -5.90
CA SER A 16 67.19 -1.33 -6.80
C SER A 16 66.81 0.09 -6.36
N ASP A 17 65.53 0.30 -6.03
CA ASP A 17 65.02 1.59 -5.56
C ASP A 17 65.71 2.01 -4.24
N LEU A 18 65.86 1.06 -3.30
CA LEU A 18 66.58 1.28 -2.06
C LEU A 18 68.05 1.64 -2.28
N GLY A 19 68.71 1.03 -3.28
CA GLY A 19 70.06 1.39 -3.68
C GLY A 19 70.16 2.82 -4.23
N GLY A 20 69.18 3.24 -5.03
CA GLY A 20 69.06 4.61 -5.53
C GLY A 20 68.92 5.63 -4.41
N ILE A 21 68.02 5.38 -3.45
CA ILE A 21 67.83 6.24 -2.26
C ILE A 21 69.12 6.37 -1.45
N ALA A 22 69.85 5.27 -1.25
CA ALA A 22 71.12 5.27 -0.52
C ALA A 22 72.18 6.17 -1.16
N SER A 23 72.28 6.10 -2.50
CA SER A 23 73.20 6.94 -3.27
C SER A 23 72.87 8.43 -3.10
N MET A 24 71.59 8.79 -3.20
CA MET A 24 71.15 10.19 -3.05
C MET A 24 71.43 10.73 -1.64
N ILE A 25 71.17 9.94 -0.59
CA ILE A 25 71.43 10.34 0.80
C ILE A 25 72.93 10.49 1.07
N SER A 26 73.76 9.56 0.55
CA SER A 26 75.22 9.63 0.70
C SER A 26 75.80 10.88 0.03
N GLU A 27 75.34 11.21 -1.18
CA GLU A 27 75.76 12.40 -1.91
C GLU A 27 75.33 13.68 -1.18
N ALA A 28 74.08 13.73 -0.68
CA ALA A 28 73.58 14.86 0.11
C ALA A 28 74.39 15.07 1.41
N ASN A 29 74.70 13.99 2.13
CA ASN A 29 75.48 14.07 3.36
C ASN A 29 76.94 14.46 3.10
N ALA A 30 77.53 14.02 2.00
CA ALA A 30 78.87 14.44 1.58
C ALA A 30 78.92 15.94 1.26
N MET A 31 77.92 16.49 0.58
CA MET A 31 77.83 17.93 0.32
C MET A 31 77.66 18.75 1.61
N ALA A 32 76.86 18.26 2.55
CA ALA A 32 76.61 18.93 3.82
C ALA A 32 77.81 18.88 4.79
N ALA A 33 78.64 17.84 4.69
CA ALA A 33 79.80 17.62 5.57
C ALA A 33 80.76 18.82 5.59
N VAL A 34 81.08 19.37 4.41
CA VAL A 34 82.07 20.45 4.27
C VAL A 34 81.62 21.72 5.01
N ARG A 35 80.34 22.08 4.91
CA ARG A 35 79.82 23.32 5.49
C ARG A 35 79.53 23.23 6.99
N THR A 36 79.36 22.03 7.52
CA THR A 36 78.95 21.79 8.92
C THR A 36 80.11 21.43 9.83
N THR A 37 81.18 20.82 9.31
CA THR A 37 82.34 20.36 10.11
C THR A 37 83.49 21.35 10.20
N ALA A 38 83.43 22.43 9.42
CA ALA A 38 84.40 23.53 9.37
C ALA A 38 83.74 24.88 9.70
N LEU A 39 82.90 24.90 10.73
CA LEU A 39 82.19 26.12 11.12
C LEU A 39 83.18 27.15 11.69
N ALA A 40 83.25 28.33 11.08
CA ALA A 40 84.06 29.42 11.59
C ALA A 40 83.39 30.06 12.83
N PRO A 41 84.16 30.49 13.84
CA PRO A 41 83.60 31.23 14.96
C PRO A 41 83.01 32.55 14.50
N ALA A 42 81.84 32.91 15.03
CA ALA A 42 81.11 34.12 14.64
C ALA A 42 81.83 35.42 15.04
N ALA A 43 82.71 35.36 16.04
CA ALA A 43 83.59 36.45 16.48
C ALA A 43 84.93 35.88 16.99
N ALA A 44 85.95 36.73 17.07
CA ALA A 44 87.31 36.35 17.48
C ALA A 44 87.47 36.21 19.01
N ASP A 45 86.49 35.57 19.66
CA ASP A 45 86.50 35.30 21.09
C ASP A 45 86.48 33.80 21.38
N GLU A 46 86.96 33.44 22.57
CA GLU A 46 87.15 32.06 23.01
C GLU A 46 85.83 31.29 23.14
N VAL A 47 84.72 31.98 23.48
CA VAL A 47 83.40 31.36 23.61
C VAL A 47 82.84 31.03 22.22
N SER A 48 82.93 31.94 21.26
CA SER A 48 82.55 31.69 19.85
C SER A 48 83.40 30.59 19.23
N ALA A 49 84.70 30.53 19.53
CA ALA A 49 85.59 29.45 19.10
C ALA A 49 85.21 28.09 19.71
N ALA A 50 84.90 28.05 21.00
CA ALA A 50 84.47 26.82 21.67
C ALA A 50 83.11 26.32 21.17
N ILE A 51 82.15 27.23 20.93
CA ILE A 51 80.82 26.89 20.38
C ILE A 51 80.97 26.36 18.94
N ALA A 52 81.76 27.02 18.09
CA ALA A 52 82.01 26.56 16.73
C ALA A 52 82.72 25.19 16.70
N ALA A 53 83.65 24.95 17.63
CA ALA A 53 84.31 23.67 17.81
C ALA A 53 83.35 22.56 18.27
N LEU A 54 82.44 22.86 19.21
CA LEU A 54 81.42 21.93 19.69
C LEU A 54 80.48 21.50 18.55
N PHE A 55 79.92 22.46 17.80
CA PHE A 55 79.05 22.15 16.67
C PHE A 55 79.79 21.42 15.55
N SER A 56 81.04 21.80 15.27
CA SER A 56 81.88 21.08 14.31
C SER A 56 82.19 19.64 14.76
N SER A 57 82.29 19.39 16.07
CA SER A 57 82.44 18.04 16.64
C SER A 57 81.18 17.22 16.42
N TYR A 58 80.00 17.72 16.81
CA TYR A 58 78.74 17.03 16.58
C TYR A 58 78.47 16.76 15.08
N ALA A 59 78.86 17.68 14.21
CA ALA A 59 78.76 17.48 12.77
C ALA A 59 79.66 16.33 12.29
N ARG A 60 80.87 16.16 12.84
CA ARG A 60 81.75 15.02 12.50
C ARG A 60 81.20 13.70 13.03
N ASP A 61 80.66 13.71 14.24
CA ASP A 61 80.00 12.52 14.83
C ASP A 61 78.79 12.10 13.97
N TYR A 62 77.99 13.06 13.49
CA TYR A 62 76.91 12.80 12.54
C TYR A 62 77.41 12.21 11.22
N GLN A 63 78.52 12.73 10.66
CA GLN A 63 79.10 12.17 9.44
C GLN A 63 79.60 10.74 9.65
N THR A 64 80.23 10.44 10.79
CA THR A 64 80.61 9.07 11.15
C THR A 64 79.40 8.14 11.26
N LEU A 65 78.33 8.58 11.92
CA LEU A 65 77.09 7.81 12.02
C LEU A 65 76.42 7.64 10.66
N SER A 66 76.38 8.68 9.83
CA SER A 66 75.81 8.61 8.48
C SER A 66 76.52 7.57 7.63
N VAL A 67 77.86 7.47 7.71
CA VAL A 67 78.61 6.44 6.98
C VAL A 67 78.24 5.03 7.47
N GLN A 68 78.05 4.85 8.77
CA GLN A 68 77.59 3.57 9.34
C GLN A 68 76.17 3.21 8.87
N VAL A 69 75.25 4.18 8.85
CA VAL A 69 73.88 3.98 8.36
C VAL A 69 73.86 3.68 6.85
N THR A 70 74.66 4.37 6.04
CA THR A 70 74.81 4.05 4.61
C THR A 70 75.35 2.64 4.41
N ALA A 71 76.35 2.22 5.18
CA ALA A 71 76.88 0.87 5.12
C ALA A 71 75.82 -0.19 5.48
N PHE A 72 75.04 0.06 6.53
CA PHE A 72 73.91 -0.79 6.91
C PHE A 72 72.85 -0.87 5.80
N HIS A 73 72.46 0.27 5.22
CA HIS A 73 71.44 0.33 4.17
C HIS A 73 71.89 -0.39 2.89
N VAL A 74 73.16 -0.25 2.51
CA VAL A 74 73.75 -1.00 1.39
C VAL A 74 73.73 -2.51 1.68
N GLN A 75 74.11 -2.92 2.90
CA GLN A 75 74.02 -4.32 3.30
C GLN A 75 72.56 -4.82 3.25
N PHE A 76 71.60 -4.03 3.72
CA PHE A 76 70.19 -4.37 3.68
C PHE A 76 69.66 -4.56 2.25
N ALA A 77 69.96 -3.63 1.34
CA ALA A 77 69.56 -3.74 -0.07
C ALA A 77 70.23 -4.94 -0.77
N GLN A 78 71.50 -5.24 -0.43
CA GLN A 78 72.20 -6.44 -0.90
C GLN A 78 71.58 -7.72 -0.34
N THR A 79 71.24 -7.76 0.94
CA THR A 79 70.52 -8.89 1.55
C THR A 79 69.16 -9.09 0.89
N LEU A 80 68.43 -8.02 0.56
CA LEU A 80 67.14 -8.10 -0.13
C LEU A 80 67.27 -8.63 -1.56
N THR A 81 68.29 -8.18 -2.29
CA THR A 81 68.63 -8.69 -3.64
C THR A 81 68.97 -10.17 -3.58
N ASN A 82 69.84 -10.56 -2.64
CA ASN A 82 70.25 -11.94 -2.45
C ASN A 82 69.07 -12.83 -2.05
N ALA A 83 68.18 -12.33 -1.17
CA ALA A 83 66.96 -13.04 -0.80
C ALA A 83 66.05 -13.27 -2.02
N GLY A 84 65.80 -12.24 -2.84
CA GLY A 84 65.01 -12.37 -4.07
C GLY A 84 65.60 -13.40 -5.05
N GLN A 85 66.92 -13.43 -5.20
CA GLN A 85 67.61 -14.42 -6.04
C GLN A 85 67.55 -15.84 -5.46
N LEU A 86 67.72 -15.98 -4.14
CA LEU A 86 67.59 -17.28 -3.47
C LEU A 86 66.18 -17.85 -3.62
N TYR A 87 65.14 -17.02 -3.49
CA TYR A 87 63.76 -17.45 -3.74
C TYR A 87 63.53 -17.82 -5.21
N ALA A 88 64.06 -17.05 -6.17
CA ALA A 88 63.94 -17.40 -7.59
C ALA A 88 64.66 -18.72 -7.96
N VAL A 89 65.84 -18.98 -7.39
CA VAL A 89 66.57 -20.25 -7.56
C VAL A 89 65.83 -21.41 -6.92
N VAL A 90 65.20 -21.20 -5.76
CA VAL A 90 64.35 -22.20 -5.11
C VAL A 90 63.11 -22.49 -5.95
N ASP A 91 62.46 -21.49 -6.56
CA ASP A 91 61.28 -21.72 -7.42
C ASP A 91 61.62 -22.50 -8.71
N VAL A 92 62.74 -22.15 -9.36
CA VAL A 92 63.23 -22.90 -10.54
C VAL A 92 63.69 -24.30 -10.14
N GLY A 93 64.39 -24.43 -9.01
CA GLY A 93 64.83 -25.72 -8.46
C GLY A 93 63.64 -26.63 -8.11
N ASN A 94 62.63 -26.08 -7.44
CA ASN A 94 61.39 -26.80 -7.13
C ASN A 94 60.64 -27.23 -8.40
N GLY A 95 60.57 -26.36 -9.42
CA GLY A 95 59.99 -26.70 -10.72
C GLY A 95 60.73 -27.80 -11.49
N VAL A 96 62.06 -27.86 -11.36
CA VAL A 96 62.89 -28.94 -11.93
C VAL A 96 62.69 -30.24 -11.15
N LEU A 97 62.69 -30.19 -9.81
CA LEU A 97 62.45 -31.35 -8.96
C LEU A 97 61.10 -32.01 -9.27
N LEU A 98 60.04 -31.22 -9.42
CA LEU A 98 58.70 -31.70 -9.79
C LEU A 98 58.69 -32.42 -11.16
N LYS A 99 59.42 -31.89 -12.16
CA LYS A 99 59.52 -32.53 -13.49
C LYS A 99 60.38 -33.80 -13.45
N THR A 100 61.45 -33.81 -12.65
CA THR A 100 62.29 -34.99 -12.47
C THR A 100 61.53 -36.10 -11.75
N GLU A 101 60.74 -35.79 -10.74
CA GLU A 101 59.85 -36.75 -10.07
C GLU A 101 58.85 -37.37 -11.05
N GLN A 102 58.22 -36.56 -11.90
CA GLN A 102 57.30 -37.06 -12.94
C GLN A 102 58.00 -37.96 -13.97
N GLN A 103 59.24 -37.65 -14.36
CA GLN A 103 60.03 -38.48 -15.28
C GLN A 103 60.45 -39.81 -14.64
N VAL A 104 60.89 -39.79 -13.38
CA VAL A 104 61.28 -40.99 -12.62
C VAL A 104 60.06 -41.89 -12.39
N LEU A 105 58.92 -41.33 -11.99
CA LEU A 105 57.66 -42.07 -11.89
C LEU A 105 57.23 -42.65 -13.24
N GLY A 106 57.43 -41.91 -14.33
CA GLY A 106 57.19 -42.41 -15.69
C GLY A 106 58.02 -43.66 -16.02
N VAL A 107 59.31 -43.68 -15.67
CA VAL A 107 60.19 -44.84 -15.86
C VAL A 107 59.79 -46.02 -14.96
N ILE A 108 59.46 -45.76 -13.69
CA ILE A 108 59.02 -46.78 -12.73
C ILE A 108 57.68 -47.41 -13.14
N ASN A 109 56.78 -46.59 -13.68
CA ASN A 109 55.45 -47.03 -14.09
C ASN A 109 55.44 -47.69 -15.48
N ALA A 110 56.41 -47.41 -16.36
CA ALA A 110 56.41 -47.92 -17.73
C ALA A 110 56.24 -49.45 -17.82
N PRO A 111 56.96 -50.29 -17.04
CA PRO A 111 56.82 -51.74 -17.12
C PRO A 111 55.41 -52.23 -16.77
N THR A 112 54.80 -51.68 -15.72
CA THR A 112 53.46 -52.08 -15.25
C THR A 112 52.36 -51.51 -16.13
N GLN A 113 52.52 -50.27 -16.60
CA GLN A 113 51.62 -49.65 -17.55
C GLN A 113 51.58 -50.41 -18.88
N THR A 114 52.71 -50.93 -19.36
CA THR A 114 52.75 -51.76 -20.57
C THR A 114 52.20 -53.18 -20.34
N LEU A 115 52.48 -53.80 -19.19
CA LEU A 115 52.13 -55.21 -18.95
C LEU A 115 50.66 -55.40 -18.57
N VAL A 116 50.09 -54.49 -17.77
CA VAL A 116 48.74 -54.64 -17.21
C VAL A 116 47.87 -53.37 -17.35
N GLY A 117 48.34 -52.37 -18.10
CA GLY A 117 47.58 -51.15 -18.38
C GLY A 117 47.40 -50.22 -17.18
N ARG A 118 48.15 -50.44 -16.08
CA ARG A 118 48.03 -49.68 -14.83
C ARG A 118 49.40 -49.32 -14.26
N PRO A 119 49.58 -48.11 -13.70
CA PRO A 119 50.86 -47.70 -13.13
C PRO A 119 51.16 -48.51 -11.86
N LEU A 120 52.43 -48.59 -11.48
CA LEU A 120 52.83 -49.18 -10.21
C LEU A 120 52.56 -48.21 -9.06
N ILE A 121 52.90 -46.93 -9.25
CA ILE A 121 52.76 -45.84 -8.28
C ILE A 121 52.08 -44.64 -8.95
N GLY A 122 50.98 -44.16 -8.39
CA GLY A 122 50.28 -42.95 -8.83
C GLY A 122 48.78 -43.03 -8.61
N ASP A 123 48.14 -41.88 -8.44
CA ASP A 123 46.70 -41.82 -8.24
C ASP A 123 45.95 -42.10 -9.54
N GLY A 124 44.72 -42.59 -9.39
CA GLY A 124 43.81 -42.82 -10.51
C GLY A 124 43.32 -41.51 -11.12
N THR A 125 43.10 -41.51 -12.43
CA THR A 125 42.56 -40.35 -13.14
C THR A 125 41.12 -40.10 -12.71
N HIS A 126 40.79 -38.87 -12.29
CA HIS A 126 39.41 -38.48 -12.01
C HIS A 126 38.55 -38.60 -13.27
N GLY A 127 37.30 -39.06 -13.11
CA GLY A 127 36.30 -39.00 -14.17
C GLY A 127 35.95 -37.56 -14.50
N ALA A 128 35.70 -37.28 -15.78
CA ALA A 128 35.35 -35.92 -16.22
C ALA A 128 34.00 -35.47 -15.62
N PRO A 129 33.89 -34.28 -15.01
CA PRO A 129 32.62 -33.76 -14.51
C PRO A 129 31.53 -33.69 -15.59
N GLY A 130 30.29 -33.98 -15.22
CA GLY A 130 29.13 -33.96 -16.11
C GLY A 130 29.04 -35.13 -17.11
N THR A 131 29.95 -36.12 -17.03
CA THR A 131 29.97 -37.27 -17.96
C THR A 131 29.52 -38.58 -17.33
N GLY A 132 29.43 -38.65 -16.00
CA GLY A 132 29.23 -39.91 -15.28
C GLY A 132 30.39 -40.90 -15.43
N GLN A 133 31.55 -40.48 -15.95
CA GLN A 133 32.69 -41.37 -16.13
C GLN A 133 33.24 -41.85 -14.79
N ASN A 134 33.55 -43.13 -14.70
CA ASN A 134 34.19 -43.70 -13.53
C ASN A 134 35.59 -43.11 -13.32
N GLY A 135 36.01 -43.00 -12.07
CA GLY A 135 37.39 -42.74 -11.73
C GLY A 135 38.27 -43.92 -12.09
N GLY A 136 39.46 -43.63 -12.62
CA GLY A 136 40.50 -44.63 -12.86
C GLY A 136 40.98 -45.23 -11.56
N ALA A 137 41.41 -46.49 -11.59
CA ALA A 137 42.01 -47.13 -10.44
C ALA A 137 43.39 -46.52 -10.13
N GLY A 138 43.75 -46.47 -8.85
CA GLY A 138 45.10 -46.10 -8.42
C GLY A 138 46.16 -47.12 -8.86
N GLY A 139 47.43 -46.74 -8.73
CA GLY A 139 48.57 -47.59 -9.03
C GLY A 139 48.58 -48.87 -8.20
N ILE A 140 49.13 -49.95 -8.75
CA ILE A 140 49.04 -51.30 -8.19
C ILE A 140 49.64 -51.38 -6.78
N LEU A 141 50.76 -50.70 -6.54
CA LEU A 141 51.43 -50.67 -5.25
C LEU A 141 50.95 -49.51 -4.40
N TRP A 142 51.02 -48.29 -4.93
CA TRP A 142 50.66 -47.08 -4.19
C TRP A 142 49.86 -46.12 -5.05
N GLY A 143 48.72 -45.67 -4.55
CA GLY A 143 47.90 -44.68 -5.24
C GLY A 143 46.45 -44.74 -4.81
N ASN A 144 45.88 -43.55 -4.62
CA ASN A 144 44.45 -43.40 -4.39
C ASN A 144 43.70 -43.67 -5.69
N GLY A 145 42.46 -44.14 -5.59
CA GLY A 145 41.58 -44.17 -6.74
C GLY A 145 41.12 -42.76 -7.15
N GLY A 146 40.89 -42.55 -8.45
CA GLY A 146 40.34 -41.29 -8.93
C GLY A 146 38.87 -41.14 -8.54
N ASN A 147 38.40 -39.92 -8.28
CA ASN A 147 36.96 -39.69 -8.06
C ASN A 147 36.18 -39.92 -9.36
N GLY A 148 34.95 -40.43 -9.24
CA GLY A 148 34.00 -40.50 -10.35
C GLY A 148 33.52 -39.11 -10.77
N GLY A 149 33.32 -38.92 -12.07
CA GLY A 149 32.74 -37.70 -12.63
C GLY A 149 31.26 -37.58 -12.29
N SER A 150 30.77 -36.37 -12.06
CA SER A 150 29.33 -36.13 -11.88
C SER A 150 28.54 -36.50 -13.15
N GLY A 151 27.27 -36.87 -13.01
CA GLY A 151 26.40 -37.19 -14.15
C GLY A 151 25.91 -35.95 -14.90
N ALA A 152 25.65 -36.10 -16.21
CA ALA A 152 24.85 -35.16 -16.99
C ALA A 152 23.37 -35.20 -16.53
N PRO A 153 22.50 -34.24 -16.91
CA PRO A 153 21.09 -34.29 -16.53
C PRO A 153 20.42 -35.65 -16.80
N GLY A 154 19.79 -36.22 -15.76
CA GLY A 154 19.16 -37.54 -15.75
C GLY A 154 20.11 -38.74 -15.75
N GLN A 155 21.43 -38.52 -15.78
CA GLN A 155 22.44 -39.58 -15.85
C GLN A 155 23.11 -39.80 -14.48
N PRO A 156 23.49 -41.06 -14.16
CA PRO A 156 24.16 -41.36 -12.91
C PRO A 156 25.56 -40.75 -12.83
N GLY A 157 26.04 -40.56 -11.60
CA GLY A 157 27.44 -40.24 -11.35
C GLY A 157 28.34 -41.46 -11.54
N GLY A 158 29.59 -41.21 -11.91
CA GLY A 158 30.58 -42.28 -12.10
C GLY A 158 31.00 -42.90 -10.79
N ARG A 159 31.32 -44.19 -10.80
CA ARG A 159 31.91 -44.86 -9.64
C ARG A 159 33.32 -44.32 -9.38
N GLY A 160 33.70 -44.15 -8.12
CA GLY A 160 35.08 -43.86 -7.72
C GLY A 160 36.02 -45.04 -8.01
N GLY A 161 37.25 -44.75 -8.42
CA GLY A 161 38.26 -45.76 -8.70
C GLY A 161 38.72 -46.48 -7.45
N ASP A 162 39.07 -47.76 -7.58
CA ASP A 162 39.66 -48.53 -6.49
C ASP A 162 41.15 -48.16 -6.32
N ALA A 163 41.65 -48.14 -5.08
CA ALA A 163 43.09 -48.06 -4.81
C ALA A 163 43.80 -49.40 -5.06
N GLY A 164 45.13 -49.40 -5.07
CA GLY A 164 45.97 -50.60 -5.22
C GLY A 164 46.24 -51.35 -3.91
N LEU A 165 47.50 -51.61 -3.59
CA LEU A 165 47.90 -52.25 -2.33
C LEU A 165 47.77 -51.27 -1.15
N PHE A 166 48.21 -50.02 -1.36
CA PHE A 166 48.13 -48.90 -0.43
C PHE A 166 47.44 -47.70 -1.09
N GLY A 167 46.45 -47.10 -0.44
CA GLY A 167 45.79 -45.89 -0.91
C GLY A 167 44.29 -45.87 -0.59
N HIS A 168 43.66 -44.70 -0.70
CA HIS A 168 42.23 -44.54 -0.46
C HIS A 168 41.43 -44.71 -1.75
N GLY A 169 40.24 -45.31 -1.65
CA GLY A 169 39.33 -45.36 -2.80
C GLY A 169 38.83 -43.98 -3.18
N GLY A 170 38.57 -43.77 -4.48
CA GLY A 170 38.04 -42.50 -4.98
C GLY A 170 36.58 -42.29 -4.59
N HIS A 171 36.15 -41.03 -4.48
CA HIS A 171 34.75 -40.71 -4.23
C HIS A 171 33.87 -41.04 -5.44
N GLY A 172 32.65 -41.49 -5.21
CA GLY A 172 31.63 -41.58 -6.25
C GLY A 172 31.19 -40.20 -6.74
N GLY A 173 30.90 -40.07 -8.03
CA GLY A 173 30.38 -38.85 -8.62
C GLY A 173 28.93 -38.59 -8.21
N VAL A 174 28.55 -37.32 -8.09
CA VAL A 174 27.15 -36.92 -7.86
C VAL A 174 26.30 -37.27 -9.08
N GLY A 175 25.09 -37.78 -8.87
CA GLY A 175 24.13 -38.00 -9.96
C GLY A 175 23.65 -36.69 -10.58
N GLY A 176 23.41 -36.67 -11.89
CA GLY A 176 22.97 -35.46 -12.56
C GLY A 176 21.50 -35.12 -12.25
N PRO A 177 21.12 -33.84 -12.28
CA PRO A 177 19.74 -33.43 -11.99
C PRO A 177 18.77 -33.96 -13.05
N GLY A 178 17.53 -34.28 -12.69
CA GLY A 178 16.50 -34.67 -13.63
C GLY A 178 16.19 -33.55 -14.64
N ILE A 179 15.84 -33.93 -15.87
CA ILE A 179 15.47 -32.98 -16.92
C ILE A 179 14.12 -32.34 -16.55
N ALA A 180 14.00 -31.01 -16.61
CA ALA A 180 12.72 -30.35 -16.35
C ALA A 180 11.66 -30.77 -17.39
N GLY A 181 10.42 -30.89 -16.94
CA GLY A 181 9.27 -31.14 -17.81
C GLY A 181 9.02 -29.97 -18.75
N ALA A 182 8.61 -30.26 -19.99
CA ALA A 182 8.26 -29.23 -20.96
C ALA A 182 7.02 -28.46 -20.49
N ALA A 183 7.01 -27.13 -20.66
CA ALA A 183 5.81 -26.35 -20.43
C ALA A 183 4.71 -26.72 -21.43
N GLY A 184 3.46 -26.73 -20.96
CA GLY A 184 2.29 -26.88 -21.80
C GLY A 184 2.12 -25.69 -22.73
N THR A 185 1.73 -25.94 -23.97
CA THR A 185 1.39 -24.89 -24.93
C THR A 185 0.06 -24.24 -24.58
N ALA A 186 -0.08 -22.94 -24.84
CA ALA A 186 -1.34 -22.24 -24.71
C ALA A 186 -2.42 -22.86 -25.62
N GLY A 187 -3.67 -22.82 -25.16
CA GLY A 187 -4.83 -23.21 -25.95
C GLY A 187 -5.06 -22.24 -27.11
N LEU A 188 -5.53 -22.77 -28.24
CA LEU A 188 -6.20 -21.95 -29.26
C LEU A 188 -7.44 -21.28 -28.64
N PRO A 189 -8.01 -20.20 -29.21
CA PRO A 189 -9.12 -19.52 -28.56
C PRO A 189 -10.29 -20.50 -28.29
N GLY A 190 -10.86 -20.43 -27.09
CA GLY A 190 -11.85 -21.38 -26.55
C GLY A 190 -11.32 -22.76 -26.17
N GLY A 191 -10.07 -23.08 -26.52
CA GLY A 191 -9.43 -24.36 -26.25
C GLY A 191 -8.63 -24.34 -24.95
N ASN A 192 -8.54 -25.51 -24.32
CA ASN A 192 -7.78 -25.67 -23.08
C ASN A 192 -6.28 -25.57 -23.34
N GLY A 193 -5.54 -25.08 -22.34
CA GLY A 193 -4.09 -25.17 -22.32
C GLY A 193 -3.63 -26.62 -22.21
N ALA A 194 -2.51 -26.96 -22.84
CA ALA A 194 -1.93 -28.29 -22.70
C ALA A 194 -1.33 -28.47 -21.30
N ASN A 195 -1.32 -29.69 -20.78
CA ASN A 195 -0.68 -29.98 -19.51
C ASN A 195 0.84 -29.83 -19.61
N GLY A 196 1.47 -29.48 -18.49
CA GLY A 196 2.92 -29.53 -18.36
C GLY A 196 3.44 -30.96 -18.34
N GLY A 197 4.62 -31.18 -18.93
CA GLY A 197 5.31 -32.46 -18.88
C GLY A 197 5.84 -32.75 -17.48
N SER A 198 5.96 -34.03 -17.11
CA SER A 198 6.59 -34.41 -15.85
C SER A 198 8.08 -34.13 -15.85
N GLY A 199 8.62 -33.81 -14.68
CA GLY A 199 10.05 -33.75 -14.44
C GLY A 199 10.70 -35.13 -14.51
N GLY A 200 11.89 -35.20 -15.11
CA GLY A 200 12.70 -36.40 -15.19
C GLY A 200 13.27 -36.81 -13.84
N ILE A 201 13.59 -38.10 -13.68
CA ILE A 201 14.21 -38.62 -12.47
C ILE A 201 15.66 -38.12 -12.37
N GLY A 202 16.11 -37.78 -11.16
CA GLY A 202 17.51 -37.47 -10.89
C GLY A 202 18.40 -38.70 -11.05
N GLY A 203 19.60 -38.52 -11.60
CA GLY A 203 20.58 -39.58 -11.72
C GLY A 203 21.00 -40.13 -10.36
N ALA A 204 21.29 -41.42 -10.26
CA ALA A 204 21.85 -41.98 -9.04
C ALA A 204 23.28 -41.48 -8.78
N GLY A 205 23.66 -41.33 -7.53
CA GLY A 205 25.05 -41.12 -7.16
C GLY A 205 25.91 -42.33 -7.47
N GLY A 206 27.13 -42.10 -7.93
CA GLY A 206 28.09 -43.16 -8.20
C GLY A 206 28.57 -43.82 -6.91
N ALA A 207 28.89 -45.11 -6.95
CA ALA A 207 29.48 -45.76 -5.79
C ALA A 207 30.88 -45.23 -5.49
N GLY A 208 31.33 -45.30 -4.24
CA GLY A 208 32.72 -45.07 -3.88
C GLY A 208 33.63 -46.20 -4.36
N GLY A 209 34.92 -45.89 -4.54
CA GLY A 209 35.96 -46.87 -4.82
C GLY A 209 36.43 -47.55 -3.54
N ASN A 210 36.94 -48.77 -3.65
CA ASN A 210 37.50 -49.49 -2.52
C ASN A 210 38.88 -48.91 -2.15
N GLY A 211 39.18 -48.88 -0.84
CA GLY A 211 40.51 -48.62 -0.32
C GLY A 211 41.49 -49.74 -0.65
N GLY A 212 42.78 -49.48 -0.44
CA GLY A 212 43.84 -50.41 -0.80
C GLY A 212 43.75 -51.71 0.01
N LEU A 213 44.30 -52.80 -0.53
CA LEU A 213 44.20 -54.13 0.09
C LEU A 213 44.73 -54.18 1.55
N LEU A 214 45.85 -53.49 1.83
CA LEU A 214 46.53 -53.51 3.14
C LEU A 214 46.25 -52.26 3.97
N PHE A 215 46.09 -51.12 3.31
CA PHE A 215 45.85 -49.84 3.97
C PHE A 215 45.05 -48.91 3.07
N GLY A 216 44.06 -48.25 3.66
CA GLY A 216 43.26 -47.22 3.03
C GLY A 216 41.78 -47.36 3.34
N ASN A 217 41.10 -46.22 3.37
CA ASN A 217 39.65 -46.14 3.51
C ASN A 217 38.98 -46.29 2.15
N GLY A 218 37.76 -46.80 2.15
CA GLY A 218 36.88 -46.72 0.99
C GLY A 218 36.50 -45.27 0.71
N GLY A 219 36.31 -44.95 -0.57
CA GLY A 219 35.80 -43.65 -0.99
C GLY A 219 34.32 -43.50 -0.65
N ALA A 220 33.87 -42.28 -0.38
CA ALA A 220 32.46 -42.01 -0.14
C ALA A 220 31.62 -42.27 -1.42
N GLY A 221 30.38 -42.68 -1.25
CA GLY A 221 29.40 -42.71 -2.33
C GLY A 221 29.01 -41.30 -2.76
N GLY A 222 28.65 -41.13 -4.02
CA GLY A 222 28.16 -39.88 -4.58
C GLY A 222 26.73 -39.59 -4.15
N GLN A 223 26.39 -38.32 -4.03
CA GLN A 223 25.02 -37.88 -3.76
C GLN A 223 24.09 -38.18 -4.94
N GLY A 224 22.83 -38.50 -4.69
CA GLY A 224 21.81 -38.59 -5.74
C GLY A 224 21.50 -37.22 -6.35
N GLY A 225 21.21 -37.19 -7.65
CA GLY A 225 20.79 -35.97 -8.35
C GLY A 225 19.39 -35.55 -7.95
N SER A 226 19.07 -34.25 -7.94
CA SER A 226 17.70 -33.80 -7.70
C SER A 226 16.76 -34.26 -8.81
N GLY A 227 15.48 -34.47 -8.51
CA GLY A 227 14.45 -34.65 -9.52
C GLY A 227 14.26 -33.39 -10.37
N GLY A 228 13.85 -33.57 -11.62
CA GLY A 228 13.55 -32.46 -12.52
C GLY A 228 12.27 -31.73 -12.09
N LEU A 229 12.17 -30.44 -12.37
CA LEU A 229 10.93 -29.70 -12.11
C LEU A 229 9.82 -30.20 -13.03
N GLY A 230 8.58 -30.23 -12.54
CA GLY A 230 7.40 -30.39 -13.39
C GLY A 230 7.24 -29.16 -14.30
N GLY A 231 6.86 -29.38 -15.56
CA GLY A 231 6.57 -28.31 -16.50
C GLY A 231 5.31 -27.55 -16.09
N SER A 232 5.24 -26.24 -16.34
CA SER A 232 3.99 -25.50 -16.11
C SER A 232 2.89 -25.94 -17.08
N GLY A 233 1.64 -25.89 -16.67
CA GLY A 233 0.50 -25.99 -17.57
C GLY A 233 0.42 -24.80 -18.52
N GLY A 234 -0.07 -25.01 -19.74
CA GLY A 234 -0.31 -23.96 -20.71
C GLY A 234 -1.54 -23.12 -20.32
N THR A 235 -1.56 -21.85 -20.71
CA THR A 235 -2.75 -21.01 -20.50
C THR A 235 -3.91 -21.47 -21.36
N GLY A 236 -5.15 -21.39 -20.86
CA GLY A 236 -6.34 -21.54 -21.70
C GLY A 236 -6.45 -20.45 -22.75
N GLY A 237 -7.01 -20.76 -23.91
CA GLY A 237 -7.25 -19.77 -24.95
C GLY A 237 -8.42 -18.85 -24.61
N ALA A 238 -8.33 -17.57 -24.99
CA ALA A 238 -9.44 -16.64 -24.79
C ALA A 238 -10.72 -17.10 -25.49
N GLY A 239 -11.89 -16.76 -24.97
CA GLY A 239 -13.18 -17.05 -25.59
C GLY A 239 -13.33 -16.40 -26.97
N MET A 240 -14.40 -16.73 -27.69
CA MET A 240 -14.72 -16.16 -29.01
C MET A 240 -16.13 -15.55 -29.04
N ALA A 241 -16.36 -14.59 -29.93
CA ALA A 241 -17.69 -13.99 -30.16
C ALA A 241 -18.73 -15.06 -30.54
N ALA A 242 -19.81 -15.18 -29.76
CA ALA A 242 -20.84 -16.21 -29.93
C ALA A 242 -20.25 -17.65 -30.00
N GLY A 243 -19.12 -17.85 -29.33
CA GLY A 243 -18.33 -19.07 -29.35
C GLY A 243 -18.14 -19.63 -27.94
N PRO A 244 -17.21 -20.57 -27.75
CA PRO A 244 -16.92 -21.11 -26.43
C PRO A 244 -16.40 -20.03 -25.47
N ALA A 245 -16.68 -20.22 -24.18
CA ALA A 245 -16.05 -19.51 -23.08
C ALA A 245 -14.52 -19.60 -23.12
N GLY A 246 -13.85 -18.85 -22.25
CA GLY A 246 -12.41 -19.01 -22.06
C GLY A 246 -12.04 -20.47 -21.77
N GLY A 247 -11.01 -20.99 -22.45
CA GLY A 247 -10.54 -22.35 -22.24
C GLY A 247 -9.92 -22.54 -20.85
N THR A 248 -9.93 -23.76 -20.32
CA THR A 248 -9.28 -24.02 -19.02
C THR A 248 -7.76 -23.98 -19.15
N GLY A 249 -7.06 -23.56 -18.11
CA GLY A 249 -5.63 -23.75 -18.01
C GLY A 249 -5.25 -25.23 -17.97
N GLY A 250 -4.06 -25.56 -18.48
CA GLY A 250 -3.51 -26.90 -18.40
C GLY A 250 -3.03 -27.23 -16.99
N ILE A 251 -3.02 -28.50 -16.63
CA ILE A 251 -2.51 -28.97 -15.33
C ILE A 251 -0.97 -28.89 -15.33
N GLY A 252 -0.37 -28.49 -14.22
CA GLY A 252 1.07 -28.54 -14.01
C GLY A 252 1.62 -29.98 -14.01
N GLY A 253 2.82 -30.17 -14.55
CA GLY A 253 3.48 -31.47 -14.58
C GLY A 253 3.95 -31.92 -13.19
N ILE A 254 4.02 -33.23 -12.98
CA ILE A 254 4.51 -33.79 -11.71
C ILE A 254 6.03 -33.57 -11.61
N GLY A 255 6.54 -33.22 -10.43
CA GLY A 255 7.97 -33.14 -10.16
C GLY A 255 8.66 -34.51 -10.25
N GLY A 256 9.89 -34.53 -10.74
CA GLY A 256 10.70 -35.74 -10.89
C GLY A 256 11.13 -36.31 -9.55
N ILE A 257 11.36 -37.63 -9.50
CA ILE A 257 11.88 -38.28 -8.30
C ILE A 257 13.37 -37.96 -8.15
N GLY A 258 13.85 -37.73 -6.93
CA GLY A 258 15.27 -37.61 -6.63
C GLY A 258 16.04 -38.90 -6.87
N GLY A 259 17.28 -38.80 -7.32
CA GLY A 259 18.16 -39.94 -7.55
C GLY A 259 18.59 -40.61 -6.25
N ALA A 260 18.85 -41.91 -6.30
CA ALA A 260 19.38 -42.63 -5.15
C ALA A 260 20.83 -42.19 -4.83
N GLY A 261 21.22 -42.18 -3.56
CA GLY A 261 22.59 -42.01 -3.15
C GLY A 261 23.46 -43.22 -3.47
N GLY A 262 24.73 -42.98 -3.77
CA GLY A 262 25.71 -44.02 -4.07
C GLY A 262 26.19 -44.75 -2.82
N VAL A 263 26.48 -46.05 -2.94
CA VAL A 263 27.08 -46.85 -1.86
C VAL A 263 28.55 -46.45 -1.67
N GLY A 264 29.01 -46.30 -0.43
CA GLY A 264 30.41 -46.08 -0.10
C GLY A 264 31.28 -47.30 -0.41
N GLY A 265 32.54 -47.08 -0.76
CA GLY A 265 33.47 -48.16 -1.04
C GLY A 265 33.93 -48.90 0.21
N HIS A 266 34.45 -50.12 0.05
CA HIS A 266 34.99 -50.89 1.17
C HIS A 266 36.37 -50.34 1.60
N GLY A 267 36.68 -50.36 2.89
CA GLY A 267 38.03 -50.10 3.41
C GLY A 267 38.97 -51.30 3.26
N SER A 268 40.25 -51.11 3.55
CA SER A 268 41.25 -52.18 3.60
C SER A 268 40.89 -53.27 4.62
N ALA A 269 41.33 -54.51 4.35
CA ALA A 269 41.00 -55.66 5.21
C ALA A 269 41.62 -55.59 6.62
N LEU A 270 42.65 -54.75 6.83
CA LEU A 270 43.44 -54.74 8.06
C LEU A 270 43.27 -53.45 8.88
N PHE A 271 43.32 -52.27 8.25
CA PHE A 271 43.33 -50.96 8.95
C PHE A 271 42.45 -49.89 8.30
N GLY A 272 41.42 -50.27 7.53
CA GLY A 272 40.62 -49.33 6.74
C GLY A 272 39.16 -49.27 7.17
N HIS A 273 38.57 -48.08 7.10
CA HIS A 273 37.14 -47.88 7.27
C HIS A 273 36.42 -47.88 5.91
N GLY A 274 35.18 -48.38 5.88
CA GLY A 274 34.30 -48.18 4.73
C GLY A 274 34.00 -46.69 4.49
N GLY A 275 33.73 -46.34 3.24
CA GLY A 275 33.30 -44.99 2.87
C GLY A 275 31.89 -44.70 3.39
N ILE A 276 31.61 -43.42 3.63
CA ILE A 276 30.25 -42.93 3.91
C ILE A 276 29.40 -43.08 2.64
N ASN A 277 28.14 -43.47 2.77
CA ASN A 277 27.25 -43.56 1.61
C ASN A 277 26.71 -42.18 1.25
N GLY A 278 26.43 -41.97 -0.03
CA GLY A 278 25.80 -40.72 -0.48
C GLY A 278 24.35 -40.64 -0.03
N ASP A 279 23.88 -39.43 0.22
CA ASP A 279 22.46 -39.17 0.49
C ASP A 279 21.66 -39.22 -0.83
N GLY A 280 20.36 -39.41 -0.68
CA GLY A 280 19.42 -39.35 -1.80
C GLY A 280 19.20 -37.91 -2.27
N GLY A 281 18.94 -37.75 -3.56
CA GLY A 281 18.61 -36.46 -4.14
C GLY A 281 17.22 -35.99 -3.72
N THR A 282 16.99 -34.68 -3.70
CA THR A 282 15.65 -34.12 -3.43
C THR A 282 14.70 -34.39 -4.60
N GLY A 283 13.42 -34.55 -4.34
CA GLY A 283 12.37 -34.56 -5.37
C GLY A 283 12.27 -33.19 -6.06
N GLY A 284 11.86 -33.19 -7.32
CA GLY A 284 11.57 -31.97 -8.06
C GLY A 284 10.25 -31.36 -7.61
N MET A 285 10.12 -30.04 -7.69
CA MET A 285 8.83 -29.38 -7.43
C MET A 285 7.82 -29.70 -8.54
N GLY A 286 6.55 -29.72 -8.18
CA GLY A 286 5.45 -29.78 -9.14
C GLY A 286 5.37 -28.51 -9.99
N GLY A 287 4.94 -28.66 -11.24
CA GLY A 287 4.73 -27.55 -12.16
C GLY A 287 3.50 -26.72 -11.75
N GLN A 288 3.52 -25.42 -12.03
CA GLN A 288 2.34 -24.58 -11.81
C GLN A 288 1.23 -24.94 -12.80
N GLY A 289 -0.02 -24.83 -12.38
CA GLY A 289 -1.16 -24.89 -13.28
C GLY A 289 -1.22 -23.66 -14.20
N GLY A 290 -1.71 -23.85 -15.42
CA GLY A 290 -1.88 -22.76 -16.38
C GLY A 290 -3.04 -21.84 -16.00
N ALA A 291 -2.97 -20.56 -16.36
CA ALA A 291 -4.11 -19.67 -16.18
C ALA A 291 -5.28 -20.04 -17.11
N GLY A 292 -6.52 -19.82 -16.68
CA GLY A 292 -7.68 -19.91 -17.54
C GLY A 292 -7.71 -18.79 -18.59
N GLY A 293 -8.28 -19.06 -19.75
CA GLY A 293 -8.44 -18.06 -20.80
C GLY A 293 -9.50 -17.03 -20.42
N ASN A 294 -9.31 -15.77 -20.79
CA ASN A 294 -10.32 -14.74 -20.55
C ASN A 294 -11.56 -14.98 -21.42
N GLY A 295 -12.74 -14.62 -20.92
CA GLY A 295 -13.97 -14.56 -21.70
C GLY A 295 -13.89 -13.50 -22.80
N TRP A 296 -14.68 -13.68 -23.86
CA TRP A 296 -14.78 -12.73 -24.96
C TRP A 296 -15.60 -11.50 -24.57
N ALA A 297 -15.08 -10.31 -24.88
CA ALA A 297 -15.81 -9.05 -24.76
C ALA A 297 -16.75 -8.87 -25.95
N ALA A 298 -18.06 -8.82 -25.72
CA ALA A 298 -19.08 -8.70 -26.77
C ALA A 298 -19.22 -7.26 -27.34
N GLU A 299 -18.19 -6.42 -27.21
CA GLU A 299 -18.18 -5.03 -27.68
C GLU A 299 -18.51 -4.94 -29.18
N GLY A 300 -19.51 -4.10 -29.53
CA GLY A 300 -19.94 -3.89 -30.93
C GLY A 300 -21.01 -4.87 -31.44
N ILE A 301 -21.46 -5.84 -30.65
CA ILE A 301 -22.63 -6.68 -30.94
C ILE A 301 -23.86 -6.06 -30.26
N THR A 302 -24.95 -5.88 -31.01
CA THR A 302 -26.17 -5.14 -30.61
C THR A 302 -26.96 -5.76 -29.45
N VAL A 303 -26.79 -7.06 -29.19
CA VAL A 303 -27.24 -7.76 -27.98
C VAL A 303 -26.26 -8.92 -27.77
N GLY A 304 -25.39 -8.84 -26.77
CA GLY A 304 -24.43 -9.91 -26.48
C GLY A 304 -24.06 -9.91 -25.00
N ILE A 305 -24.10 -11.08 -24.37
CA ILE A 305 -23.55 -11.27 -23.03
C ILE A 305 -22.03 -11.47 -23.14
N GLY A 306 -21.29 -10.99 -22.15
CA GLY A 306 -19.89 -11.32 -22.02
C GLY A 306 -19.73 -12.81 -21.76
N GLU A 307 -18.76 -13.46 -22.42
CA GLU A 307 -18.54 -14.89 -22.21
C GLU A 307 -17.82 -15.15 -20.89
N GLN A 308 -17.99 -16.33 -20.31
CA GLN A 308 -17.31 -16.69 -19.07
C GLN A 308 -15.79 -16.83 -19.26
N GLY A 309 -15.03 -16.51 -18.22
CA GLY A 309 -13.62 -16.85 -18.13
C GLY A 309 -13.41 -18.34 -17.87
N GLY A 310 -12.31 -18.88 -18.39
CA GLY A 310 -11.92 -20.27 -18.19
C GLY A 310 -11.36 -20.53 -16.79
N GLN A 311 -11.49 -21.75 -16.31
CA GLN A 311 -10.88 -22.14 -15.02
C GLN A 311 -9.35 -22.18 -15.12
N GLY A 312 -8.65 -21.85 -14.03
CA GLY A 312 -7.23 -22.15 -13.89
C GLY A 312 -6.99 -23.66 -13.84
N GLY A 313 -5.85 -24.10 -14.35
CA GLY A 313 -5.42 -25.49 -14.25
C GLY A 313 -4.85 -25.80 -12.88
N ASP A 314 -4.90 -27.05 -12.45
CA ASP A 314 -4.34 -27.47 -11.16
C ASP A 314 -2.80 -27.46 -11.16
N GLY A 315 -2.21 -27.25 -10.00
CA GLY A 315 -0.78 -27.45 -9.78
C GLY A 315 -0.39 -28.93 -9.83
N GLY A 316 0.79 -29.22 -10.37
CA GLY A 316 1.36 -30.57 -10.39
C GLY A 316 1.83 -31.02 -9.02
N ALA A 317 1.82 -32.33 -8.75
CA ALA A 317 2.35 -32.86 -7.51
C ALA A 317 3.88 -32.71 -7.44
N GLY A 318 4.42 -32.55 -6.23
CA GLY A 318 5.86 -32.64 -5.97
C GLY A 318 6.40 -34.06 -6.16
N GLY A 319 7.66 -34.15 -6.56
CA GLY A 319 8.37 -35.42 -6.74
C GLY A 319 8.83 -36.02 -5.42
N ALA A 320 8.96 -37.34 -5.34
CA ALA A 320 9.49 -37.99 -4.14
C ALA A 320 11.01 -37.76 -4.00
N GLY A 321 11.51 -37.74 -2.77
CA GLY A 321 12.94 -37.77 -2.49
C GLY A 321 13.57 -39.13 -2.83
N GLY A 322 14.83 -39.11 -3.26
CA GLY A 322 15.60 -40.31 -3.57
C GLY A 322 16.05 -41.03 -2.30
N ILE A 323 16.19 -42.36 -2.36
CA ILE A 323 16.70 -43.14 -1.22
C ILE A 323 18.19 -42.85 -0.98
N GLY A 324 18.63 -42.83 0.29
CA GLY A 324 20.05 -42.79 0.63
C GLY A 324 20.78 -44.08 0.27
N GLY A 325 22.11 -44.02 0.11
CA GLY A 325 22.94 -45.18 -0.18
C GLY A 325 23.00 -46.17 0.99
N SER A 326 22.90 -47.46 0.68
CA SER A 326 22.97 -48.56 1.66
C SER A 326 24.38 -48.74 2.24
N ALA A 327 24.51 -49.22 3.48
CA ALA A 327 25.80 -49.37 4.18
C ALA A 327 26.85 -50.19 3.41
N GLY A 328 27.86 -49.52 2.86
CA GLY A 328 28.94 -50.11 2.05
C GLY A 328 30.08 -50.81 2.79
N GLY A 329 29.94 -51.21 4.06
CA GLY A 329 30.98 -52.00 4.76
C GLY A 329 31.14 -51.67 6.25
N ILE A 330 32.08 -52.36 6.91
CA ILE A 330 32.38 -52.18 8.35
C ILE A 330 32.79 -50.73 8.63
N GLY A 331 32.00 -50.03 9.44
CA GLY A 331 32.22 -48.62 9.82
C GLY A 331 31.60 -47.56 8.88
N GLY A 332 30.92 -47.95 7.79
CA GLY A 332 30.21 -46.99 6.93
C GLY A 332 28.80 -46.65 7.44
N SER A 333 28.46 -45.37 7.54
CA SER A 333 27.10 -44.90 7.90
C SER A 333 26.17 -44.85 6.70
N GLN A 334 24.92 -45.32 6.83
CA GLN A 334 23.88 -45.15 5.79
C GLN A 334 23.73 -43.68 5.38
N GLY A 335 23.49 -43.45 4.09
CA GLY A 335 23.18 -42.12 3.57
C GLY A 335 21.78 -41.71 3.98
N ALA A 336 21.55 -40.42 4.20
CA ALA A 336 20.22 -39.89 4.45
C ALA A 336 19.36 -40.01 3.19
N GLY A 337 18.06 -40.15 3.39
CA GLY A 337 17.08 -40.00 2.32
C GLY A 337 16.94 -38.55 1.85
N GLY A 338 16.64 -38.36 0.57
CA GLY A 338 16.33 -37.07 0.00
C GLY A 338 14.96 -36.54 0.43
N HIS A 339 14.82 -35.23 0.40
CA HIS A 339 13.57 -34.53 0.67
C HIS A 339 12.56 -34.68 -0.47
N GLY A 340 11.27 -34.69 -0.15
CA GLY A 340 10.22 -34.55 -1.16
C GLY A 340 10.17 -33.14 -1.75
N GLY A 341 9.71 -33.01 -2.99
CA GLY A 341 9.50 -31.71 -3.63
C GLY A 341 8.14 -31.11 -3.25
N ASP A 342 8.03 -29.79 -3.27
CA ASP A 342 6.75 -29.12 -3.01
C ASP A 342 5.75 -29.29 -4.17
N GLY A 343 4.47 -29.22 -3.86
CA GLY A 343 3.39 -29.15 -4.85
C GLY A 343 3.40 -27.83 -5.62
N GLY A 344 3.04 -27.89 -6.90
CA GLY A 344 2.90 -26.73 -7.75
C GLY A 344 1.69 -25.86 -7.36
N GLN A 345 1.74 -24.56 -7.65
CA GLN A 345 0.59 -23.68 -7.43
C GLN A 345 -0.51 -23.93 -8.47
N GLY A 346 -1.76 -23.77 -8.07
CA GLY A 346 -2.90 -23.72 -9.00
C GLY A 346 -2.87 -22.47 -9.86
N GLY A 347 -3.32 -22.58 -11.10
CA GLY A 347 -3.41 -21.48 -12.05
C GLY A 347 -4.55 -20.51 -11.71
N ALA A 348 -4.42 -19.24 -12.08
CA ALA A 348 -5.50 -18.27 -11.91
C ALA A 348 -6.67 -18.57 -12.87
N GLY A 349 -7.90 -18.27 -12.45
CA GLY A 349 -9.05 -18.24 -13.35
C GLY A 349 -8.99 -17.07 -14.32
N GLY A 350 -9.53 -17.24 -15.53
CA GLY A 350 -9.64 -16.20 -16.53
C GLY A 350 -10.72 -15.18 -16.16
N SER A 351 -10.55 -13.92 -16.57
CA SER A 351 -11.60 -12.91 -16.34
C SER A 351 -12.81 -13.17 -17.23
N GLY A 352 -14.01 -12.84 -16.75
CA GLY A 352 -15.20 -12.80 -17.58
C GLY A 352 -15.14 -11.71 -18.64
N GLY A 353 -15.84 -11.92 -19.75
CA GLY A 353 -15.93 -10.99 -20.86
C GLY A 353 -16.80 -9.78 -20.56
N VAL A 354 -16.51 -8.64 -21.18
CA VAL A 354 -17.39 -7.46 -21.11
C VAL A 354 -18.66 -7.70 -21.94
N GLY A 355 -19.81 -7.23 -21.46
CA GLY A 355 -21.05 -7.29 -22.20
C GLY A 355 -21.05 -6.46 -23.50
N GLY A 356 -21.95 -6.79 -24.43
CA GLY A 356 -22.07 -6.12 -25.73
C GLY A 356 -22.96 -4.87 -25.70
N GLY A 357 -22.97 -4.09 -26.77
CA GLY A 357 -23.72 -2.83 -26.80
C GLY A 357 -25.23 -3.08 -26.76
N GLY A 358 -25.96 -2.41 -25.85
CA GLY A 358 -27.42 -2.52 -25.74
C GLY A 358 -27.92 -3.49 -24.67
N ALA A 359 -27.52 -3.31 -23.41
CA ALA A 359 -27.89 -4.12 -22.24
C ALA A 359 -27.32 -5.55 -22.23
N GLY A 360 -26.03 -5.68 -22.55
CA GLY A 360 -25.28 -6.94 -22.42
C GLY A 360 -24.68 -7.10 -21.03
N ALA A 361 -25.06 -8.16 -20.32
CA ALA A 361 -24.47 -8.53 -19.03
C ALA A 361 -22.99 -8.90 -19.16
N GLY A 362 -22.21 -8.68 -18.10
CA GLY A 362 -20.84 -9.15 -18.02
C GLY A 362 -20.76 -10.68 -17.84
N GLY A 363 -19.73 -11.31 -18.37
CA GLY A 363 -19.49 -12.75 -18.17
C GLY A 363 -18.90 -13.04 -16.79
N ASP A 364 -19.14 -14.23 -16.24
CA ASP A 364 -18.52 -14.62 -14.97
C ASP A 364 -17.01 -14.87 -15.12
N GLY A 365 -16.24 -14.62 -14.06
CA GLY A 365 -14.86 -15.03 -13.96
C GLY A 365 -14.72 -16.54 -13.74
N GLY A 366 -13.64 -17.13 -14.26
CA GLY A 366 -13.33 -18.53 -14.06
C GLY A 366 -12.79 -18.82 -12.66
N ALA A 367 -12.99 -20.03 -12.13
CA ALA A 367 -12.40 -20.43 -10.86
C ALA A 367 -10.87 -20.57 -10.94
N GLY A 368 -10.16 -20.37 -9.83
CA GLY A 368 -8.76 -20.73 -9.71
C GLY A 368 -8.54 -22.24 -9.61
N GLY A 369 -7.39 -22.72 -10.07
CA GLY A 369 -7.00 -24.13 -9.99
C GLY A 369 -6.55 -24.54 -8.60
N ILE A 370 -6.63 -25.83 -8.28
CA ILE A 370 -6.22 -26.39 -6.99
C ILE A 370 -4.69 -26.46 -6.91
N GLY A 371 -4.12 -26.23 -5.74
CA GLY A 371 -2.69 -26.46 -5.49
C GLY A 371 -2.31 -27.94 -5.54
N GLY A 372 -1.13 -28.24 -6.06
CA GLY A 372 -0.59 -29.60 -6.15
C GLY A 372 -0.24 -30.19 -4.79
N THR A 373 -0.25 -31.52 -4.67
CA THR A 373 0.16 -32.19 -3.43
C THR A 373 1.67 -32.14 -3.25
N GLY A 374 2.15 -32.07 -2.02
CA GLY A 374 3.55 -32.25 -1.69
C GLY A 374 4.07 -33.66 -2.03
N GLY A 375 5.38 -33.77 -2.27
CA GLY A 375 6.05 -35.03 -2.56
C GLY A 375 6.53 -35.74 -1.30
N ASN A 376 6.57 -37.07 -1.32
CA ASN A 376 7.04 -37.86 -0.18
C ASN A 376 8.56 -37.67 0.03
N GLY A 377 8.98 -37.47 1.28
CA GLY A 377 10.37 -37.69 1.69
C GLY A 377 10.71 -39.17 1.72
N SER A 378 12.01 -39.48 1.76
CA SER A 378 12.51 -40.84 2.02
C SER A 378 13.08 -40.94 3.45
N ILE A 379 13.65 -42.09 3.85
CA ILE A 379 14.07 -42.31 5.25
C ILE A 379 15.07 -41.23 5.70
N GLY A 380 14.70 -40.39 6.67
CA GLY A 380 15.51 -39.27 7.16
C GLY A 380 15.38 -37.97 6.37
N GLY A 381 14.64 -37.98 5.25
CA GLY A 381 14.29 -36.79 4.47
C GLY A 381 12.88 -36.29 4.80
N ALA A 382 12.76 -34.98 5.06
CA ALA A 382 11.46 -34.30 5.14
C ALA A 382 10.67 -34.40 3.83
N ALA A 383 9.35 -34.38 3.92
CA ALA A 383 8.46 -34.36 2.76
C ALA A 383 8.13 -32.92 2.34
N GLY A 384 7.58 -32.74 1.13
CA GLY A 384 7.31 -31.43 0.54
C GLY A 384 5.94 -30.87 0.94
N ASN A 385 5.79 -29.56 0.94
CA ASN A 385 4.55 -28.86 1.28
C ASN A 385 3.51 -28.96 0.16
N GLY A 386 2.23 -28.79 0.50
CA GLY A 386 1.17 -28.59 -0.48
C GLY A 386 1.31 -27.24 -1.21
N GLY A 387 0.98 -27.21 -2.49
CA GLY A 387 0.96 -25.99 -3.30
C GLY A 387 -0.23 -25.09 -2.96
N ASN A 388 -0.10 -23.79 -3.18
CA ASN A 388 -1.23 -22.87 -2.97
C ASN A 388 -2.26 -22.98 -4.09
N GLY A 389 -3.53 -22.74 -3.78
CA GLY A 389 -4.60 -22.61 -4.77
C GLY A 389 -4.49 -21.32 -5.59
N GLY A 390 -5.01 -21.36 -6.81
CA GLY A 390 -5.01 -20.22 -7.73
C GLY A 390 -6.09 -19.19 -7.40
N ARG A 391 -5.87 -17.93 -7.76
CA ARG A 391 -6.89 -16.88 -7.61
C ARG A 391 -8.04 -17.06 -8.60
N GLY A 392 -9.28 -16.77 -8.18
CA GLY A 392 -10.42 -16.70 -9.08
C GLY A 392 -10.38 -15.49 -10.03
N GLY A 393 -10.88 -15.65 -11.24
CA GLY A 393 -10.95 -14.59 -12.24
C GLY A 393 -11.99 -13.52 -11.89
N ALA A 394 -11.75 -12.27 -12.28
CA ALA A 394 -12.74 -11.21 -12.10
C ALA A 394 -13.95 -11.40 -13.01
N GLY A 395 -15.13 -11.00 -12.55
CA GLY A 395 -16.32 -10.88 -13.38
C GLY A 395 -16.19 -9.76 -14.41
N GLY A 396 -16.83 -9.94 -15.55
CA GLY A 396 -16.86 -8.99 -16.64
C GLY A 396 -17.74 -7.79 -16.33
N MET A 397 -17.41 -6.63 -16.89
CA MET A 397 -18.25 -5.43 -16.81
C MET A 397 -19.47 -5.57 -17.72
N ALA A 398 -20.59 -5.01 -17.28
CA ALA A 398 -21.80 -4.95 -18.07
C ALA A 398 -21.92 -3.64 -18.87
N THR A 399 -22.83 -3.61 -19.84
CA THR A 399 -23.21 -2.38 -20.55
C THR A 399 -24.59 -1.89 -20.12
N ALA A 400 -25.04 -0.78 -20.69
CA ALA A 400 -26.13 0.02 -20.13
C ALA A 400 -27.37 -0.78 -19.67
N GLY A 401 -27.71 -0.67 -18.39
CA GLY A 401 -28.89 -1.29 -17.76
C GLY A 401 -28.81 -2.80 -17.52
N SER A 402 -27.61 -3.41 -17.57
CA SER A 402 -27.41 -4.84 -17.36
C SER A 402 -26.40 -5.14 -16.25
N ASP A 403 -26.41 -6.38 -15.79
CA ASP A 403 -25.70 -6.81 -14.58
C ASP A 403 -24.24 -7.16 -14.85
N GLY A 404 -23.37 -6.83 -13.89
CA GLY A 404 -21.98 -7.26 -13.91
C GLY A 404 -21.85 -8.77 -13.70
N GLY A 405 -20.82 -9.37 -14.31
CA GLY A 405 -20.55 -10.80 -14.12
C GLY A 405 -20.02 -11.11 -12.72
N ASN A 406 -20.23 -12.31 -12.22
CA ASN A 406 -19.70 -12.69 -10.90
C ASN A 406 -18.19 -12.97 -10.96
N GLY A 407 -17.48 -12.73 -9.87
CA GLY A 407 -16.12 -13.19 -9.70
C GLY A 407 -16.05 -14.71 -9.54
N GLY A 408 -15.02 -15.33 -10.11
CA GLY A 408 -14.74 -16.75 -9.97
C GLY A 408 -14.24 -17.10 -8.57
N GLY A 409 -14.51 -18.32 -8.09
CA GLY A 409 -13.99 -18.79 -6.81
C GLY A 409 -12.46 -18.97 -6.83
N GLY A 410 -11.80 -18.78 -5.69
CA GLY A 410 -10.42 -19.18 -5.49
C GLY A 410 -10.27 -20.70 -5.47
N GLY A 411 -9.12 -21.21 -5.93
CA GLY A 411 -8.79 -22.62 -5.88
C GLY A 411 -8.35 -23.05 -4.48
N ASN A 412 -8.56 -24.32 -4.14
CA ASN A 412 -8.16 -24.84 -2.85
C ASN A 412 -6.65 -25.04 -2.76
N GLY A 413 -6.10 -24.96 -1.55
CA GLY A 413 -4.72 -25.35 -1.26
C GLY A 413 -4.51 -26.86 -1.43
N GLY A 414 -3.31 -27.24 -1.84
CA GLY A 414 -2.88 -28.61 -1.99
C GLY A 414 -2.57 -29.28 -0.66
N VAL A 415 -2.64 -30.62 -0.64
CA VAL A 415 -2.33 -31.42 0.56
C VAL A 415 -0.82 -31.45 0.80
N GLY A 416 -0.41 -31.19 2.03
CA GLY A 416 0.95 -31.47 2.51
C GLY A 416 1.09 -32.95 2.86
N VAL A 417 2.18 -33.59 2.42
CA VAL A 417 2.52 -34.95 2.86
C VAL A 417 3.68 -34.83 3.82
N GLY A 418 3.55 -35.34 5.05
CA GLY A 418 4.52 -35.16 6.15
C GLY A 418 4.91 -33.70 6.39
N SER A 419 4.00 -32.76 6.09
CA SER A 419 4.26 -31.33 5.97
C SER A 419 2.94 -30.52 6.05
N ALA A 420 3.05 -29.19 5.96
CA ALA A 420 1.89 -28.29 5.99
C ALA A 420 1.12 -28.28 4.66
N GLY A 421 -0.20 -28.04 4.77
CA GLY A 421 -1.07 -27.83 3.60
C GLY A 421 -0.85 -26.46 2.95
N GLY A 422 -1.12 -26.36 1.65
CA GLY A 422 -1.03 -25.10 0.92
C GLY A 422 -2.17 -24.14 1.27
N ALA A 423 -2.00 -22.84 1.06
CA ALA A 423 -3.08 -21.87 1.28
C ALA A 423 -4.14 -21.94 0.16
N GLY A 424 -5.38 -21.61 0.48
CA GLY A 424 -6.43 -21.37 -0.51
C GLY A 424 -6.20 -20.08 -1.29
N GLY A 425 -6.63 -20.06 -2.54
CA GLY A 425 -6.56 -18.88 -3.42
C GLY A 425 -7.66 -17.89 -3.09
N THR A 426 -7.44 -16.60 -3.36
CA THR A 426 -8.47 -15.58 -3.16
C THR A 426 -9.57 -15.68 -4.21
N GLY A 427 -10.79 -15.28 -3.86
CA GLY A 427 -11.87 -15.09 -4.82
C GLY A 427 -11.57 -13.98 -5.83
N GLY A 428 -12.25 -14.04 -6.97
CA GLY A 428 -12.25 -13.00 -7.98
C GLY A 428 -13.22 -11.86 -7.65
N ASP A 429 -12.94 -10.67 -8.15
CA ASP A 429 -13.78 -9.50 -7.91
C ASP A 429 -15.04 -9.58 -8.77
N GLY A 430 -16.18 -9.10 -8.27
CA GLY A 430 -17.41 -8.97 -9.05
C GLY A 430 -17.30 -7.86 -10.11
N GLY A 431 -17.91 -8.07 -11.26
CA GLY A 431 -17.94 -7.11 -12.36
C GLY A 431 -18.84 -5.92 -12.06
N ALA A 432 -18.47 -4.72 -12.52
CA ALA A 432 -19.32 -3.55 -12.41
C ALA A 432 -20.53 -3.65 -13.34
N ALA A 433 -21.69 -3.20 -12.86
CA ALA A 433 -22.90 -3.13 -13.67
C ALA A 433 -22.90 -1.93 -14.63
N GLY A 434 -23.77 -1.99 -15.63
CA GLY A 434 -23.93 -0.89 -16.57
C GLY A 434 -24.96 0.14 -16.11
N ALA A 435 -24.68 1.42 -16.38
CA ALA A 435 -25.60 2.51 -16.08
C ALA A 435 -26.90 2.40 -16.91
N GLY A 436 -28.04 2.77 -16.34
CA GLY A 436 -29.32 2.81 -17.01
C GLY A 436 -29.29 3.74 -18.22
N GLY A 437 -29.84 3.27 -19.35
CA GLY A 437 -29.93 4.07 -20.56
C GLY A 437 -30.87 5.28 -20.40
N ALA A 438 -30.69 6.32 -21.19
CA ALA A 438 -31.67 7.39 -21.30
C ALA A 438 -33.04 6.85 -21.78
N PRO A 439 -34.17 7.53 -21.49
CA PRO A 439 -35.47 7.17 -22.01
C PRO A 439 -35.43 6.98 -23.53
N GLY A 440 -35.94 5.85 -24.03
CA GLY A 440 -35.95 5.54 -25.46
C GLY A 440 -36.65 6.63 -26.28
N HIS A 441 -36.15 6.91 -27.48
CA HIS A 441 -36.72 7.94 -28.36
C HIS A 441 -37.99 7.40 -29.05
N GLY A 442 -39.14 7.54 -28.40
CA GLY A 442 -40.42 7.10 -28.95
C GLY A 442 -41.04 8.13 -29.91
N TYR A 443 -40.98 7.88 -31.22
CA TYR A 443 -41.81 8.58 -32.23
C TYR A 443 -43.25 8.03 -32.23
N PHE A 444 -43.98 8.13 -31.11
CA PHE A 444 -45.41 7.75 -31.09
C PHE A 444 -46.29 8.99 -30.86
N GLN A 445 -47.06 9.33 -31.90
CA GLN A 445 -48.01 10.44 -31.98
C GLN A 445 -49.30 10.18 -31.17
N GLN A 446 -49.21 9.77 -29.91
CA GLN A 446 -50.38 9.76 -29.02
C GLN A 446 -50.27 10.90 -28.01
N PRO A 447 -51.27 11.79 -27.91
CA PRO A 447 -51.35 12.78 -26.85
C PRO A 447 -51.33 12.05 -25.51
N ALA A 448 -50.30 12.29 -24.70
CA ALA A 448 -50.26 11.77 -23.34
C ALA A 448 -51.48 12.31 -22.56
N PRO A 449 -52.22 11.47 -21.82
CA PRO A 449 -53.19 11.94 -20.84
C PRO A 449 -52.51 12.92 -19.86
N GLN A 450 -53.23 13.97 -19.44
CA GLN A 450 -52.68 14.96 -18.51
C GLN A 450 -52.20 14.29 -17.23
N GLY A 451 -50.91 14.46 -16.89
CA GLY A 451 -50.33 14.01 -15.62
C GLY A 451 -49.45 12.76 -15.64
N LEU A 452 -49.20 12.12 -16.79
CA LEU A 452 -48.25 11.00 -16.89
C LEU A 452 -46.85 11.44 -17.37
N PRO A 453 -45.75 10.86 -16.86
CA PRO A 453 -44.37 11.12 -17.31
C PRO A 453 -44.15 10.75 -18.79
N ILE A 454 -43.28 11.47 -19.51
CA ILE A 454 -43.04 11.26 -20.96
C ILE A 454 -41.93 10.22 -21.24
N GLY A 455 -41.46 9.52 -20.21
CA GLY A 455 -40.47 8.46 -20.33
C GLY A 455 -39.73 8.29 -19.01
N THR A 456 -39.34 7.07 -18.68
CA THR A 456 -38.53 6.77 -17.51
C THR A 456 -37.10 6.49 -17.96
N GLY A 457 -36.12 7.08 -17.28
CA GLY A 457 -34.73 6.65 -17.42
C GLY A 457 -34.60 5.17 -17.08
N GLY A 458 -33.70 4.48 -17.77
CA GLY A 458 -33.42 3.07 -17.51
C GLY A 458 -32.90 2.87 -16.10
N THR A 459 -33.21 1.73 -15.49
CA THR A 459 -32.59 1.33 -14.22
C THR A 459 -31.12 0.98 -14.46
N GLY A 460 -30.24 1.34 -13.53
CA GLY A 460 -28.89 0.79 -13.50
C GLY A 460 -28.92 -0.71 -13.21
N GLY A 461 -27.98 -1.46 -13.79
CA GLY A 461 -27.86 -2.90 -13.53
C GLY A 461 -27.27 -3.21 -12.15
N GLU A 462 -27.37 -4.47 -11.73
CA GLU A 462 -26.79 -4.96 -10.48
C GLU A 462 -25.30 -5.29 -10.63
N GLY A 463 -24.49 -4.93 -9.64
CA GLY A 463 -23.08 -5.31 -9.60
C GLY A 463 -22.94 -6.82 -9.40
N GLY A 464 -21.95 -7.44 -10.06
CA GLY A 464 -21.68 -8.86 -9.91
C GLY A 464 -21.20 -9.22 -8.51
N ALA A 465 -21.50 -10.42 -8.02
CA ALA A 465 -21.01 -10.87 -6.72
C ALA A 465 -19.49 -11.14 -6.77
N GLY A 466 -18.80 -10.92 -5.66
CA GLY A 466 -17.42 -11.38 -5.49
C GLY A 466 -17.35 -12.90 -5.35
N GLY A 467 -16.30 -13.51 -5.89
CA GLY A 467 -16.06 -14.94 -5.79
C GLY A 467 -15.67 -15.36 -4.38
N ALA A 468 -16.02 -16.58 -3.98
CA ALA A 468 -15.57 -17.15 -2.71
C ALA A 468 -14.05 -17.37 -2.71
N GLY A 469 -13.40 -17.22 -1.56
CA GLY A 469 -12.04 -17.71 -1.36
C GLY A 469 -11.98 -19.23 -1.31
N GLY A 470 -10.88 -19.80 -1.77
CA GLY A 470 -10.64 -21.25 -1.74
C GLY A 470 -10.27 -21.74 -0.34
N ASP A 471 -10.53 -23.00 -0.05
CA ASP A 471 -10.19 -23.60 1.23
C ASP A 471 -8.68 -23.81 1.38
N GLY A 472 -8.18 -23.74 2.61
CA GLY A 472 -6.83 -24.14 2.94
C GLY A 472 -6.63 -25.64 2.74
N GLY A 473 -5.47 -26.03 2.22
CA GLY A 473 -5.08 -27.42 2.03
C GLY A 473 -4.87 -28.14 3.36
N GLN A 474 -5.10 -29.44 3.35
CA GLN A 474 -4.87 -30.30 4.52
C GLN A 474 -3.36 -30.44 4.81
N GLY A 475 -2.96 -30.19 6.05
CA GLY A 475 -1.67 -30.59 6.59
C GLY A 475 -1.70 -32.02 7.11
N ASP A 476 -0.55 -32.69 7.09
CA ASP A 476 -0.44 -34.06 7.58
C ASP A 476 -0.42 -34.13 9.12
N ILE A 477 -0.50 -35.34 9.71
CA ILE A 477 -0.53 -35.50 11.18
C ILE A 477 0.69 -34.82 11.82
N GLY A 478 0.45 -33.87 12.72
CA GLY A 478 1.51 -33.10 13.40
C GLY A 478 1.90 -31.78 12.72
N PHE A 479 1.27 -31.42 11.59
CA PHE A 479 1.54 -30.20 10.82
C PHE A 479 0.29 -29.35 10.60
N ASP A 480 0.49 -28.04 10.44
CA ASP A 480 -0.59 -27.07 10.31
C ASP A 480 -1.38 -27.24 9.00
N GLY A 481 -2.69 -27.00 9.08
CA GLY A 481 -3.53 -26.82 7.91
C GLY A 481 -3.26 -25.47 7.23
N GLY A 482 -3.43 -25.42 5.91
CA GLY A 482 -3.26 -24.17 5.15
C GLY A 482 -4.27 -23.10 5.52
N ARG A 483 -3.95 -21.82 5.30
CA ARG A 483 -4.92 -20.72 5.48
C ARG A 483 -6.01 -20.78 4.40
N GLY A 484 -7.26 -20.50 4.75
CA GLY A 484 -8.31 -20.23 3.77
C GLY A 484 -8.05 -18.93 3.00
N GLY A 485 -8.41 -18.89 1.72
CA GLY A 485 -8.28 -17.72 0.87
C GLY A 485 -9.36 -16.68 1.14
N ASP A 486 -9.06 -15.41 0.92
CA ASP A 486 -10.02 -14.31 1.16
C ASP A 486 -11.11 -14.27 0.07
N GLY A 487 -12.31 -13.84 0.43
CA GLY A 487 -13.41 -13.61 -0.53
C GLY A 487 -13.19 -12.35 -1.37
N GLY A 488 -13.60 -12.39 -2.65
CA GLY A 488 -13.49 -11.25 -3.56
C GLY A 488 -14.50 -10.13 -3.24
N PRO A 489 -14.18 -8.87 -3.53
CA PRO A 489 -15.15 -7.77 -3.41
C PRO A 489 -16.29 -7.89 -4.42
N GLY A 490 -17.49 -7.43 -4.05
CA GLY A 490 -18.62 -7.29 -4.97
C GLY A 490 -18.47 -6.09 -5.91
N GLY A 491 -19.03 -6.19 -7.11
CA GLY A 491 -19.02 -5.13 -8.12
C GLY A 491 -19.97 -3.97 -7.78
N GLY A 492 -19.69 -2.78 -8.28
CA GLY A 492 -20.57 -1.62 -8.08
C GLY A 492 -21.86 -1.72 -8.92
N GLY A 493 -22.96 -1.23 -8.36
CA GLY A 493 -24.24 -1.07 -9.08
C GLY A 493 -24.19 0.06 -10.09
N GLY A 494 -24.91 -0.08 -11.20
CA GLY A 494 -24.95 0.90 -12.28
C GLY A 494 -25.72 2.15 -11.87
N ALA A 495 -25.31 3.34 -12.33
CA ALA A 495 -26.12 4.54 -12.10
C ALA A 495 -27.46 4.45 -12.86
N GLY A 496 -28.55 5.03 -12.34
CA GLY A 496 -29.80 5.15 -13.08
C GLY A 496 -29.69 6.18 -14.21
N GLY A 497 -30.46 5.99 -15.28
CA GLY A 497 -30.48 6.92 -16.41
C GLY A 497 -31.28 8.19 -16.11
N ASP A 498 -30.84 9.35 -16.59
CA ASP A 498 -31.60 10.60 -16.44
C ASP A 498 -32.85 10.62 -17.31
N GLY A 499 -33.95 11.17 -16.79
CA GLY A 499 -35.22 11.36 -17.50
C GLY A 499 -35.21 12.47 -18.56
N SER A 500 -34.04 13.01 -18.93
CA SER A 500 -33.92 14.07 -19.94
C SER A 500 -33.93 13.52 -21.37
N GLY A 501 -35.01 13.77 -22.11
CA GLY A 501 -35.12 13.46 -23.55
C GLY A 501 -35.70 14.63 -24.35
N THR A 502 -35.30 14.75 -25.62
CA THR A 502 -35.89 15.71 -26.57
C THR A 502 -37.24 15.20 -27.07
N PHE A 503 -38.26 15.23 -26.22
CA PHE A 503 -39.62 14.87 -26.59
C PHE A 503 -40.30 16.02 -27.36
N ASN A 504 -41.09 15.68 -28.38
CA ASN A 504 -41.71 16.62 -29.30
C ASN A 504 -42.86 17.41 -28.64
N ALA A 505 -42.58 18.67 -28.29
CA ALA A 505 -43.38 19.91 -28.33
C ALA A 505 -44.89 19.95 -27.94
N GLN A 506 -45.54 18.87 -27.49
CA GLN A 506 -46.98 18.90 -27.16
C GLN A 506 -47.34 18.40 -25.75
N ALA A 507 -46.37 17.97 -24.94
CA ALA A 507 -46.63 17.48 -23.60
C ALA A 507 -45.90 18.31 -22.54
N ASN A 508 -46.61 18.60 -21.45
CA ASN A 508 -46.21 19.56 -20.42
C ASN A 508 -45.36 18.95 -19.28
N ASN A 509 -44.90 17.70 -19.38
CA ASN A 509 -44.27 16.98 -18.26
C ASN A 509 -42.80 16.60 -18.54
N GLY A 510 -41.99 16.45 -17.51
CA GLY A 510 -40.67 15.82 -17.60
C GLY A 510 -40.75 14.28 -17.64
N GLY A 511 -39.65 13.62 -18.01
CA GLY A 511 -39.49 12.17 -17.82
C GLY A 511 -38.91 11.85 -16.44
N ASP A 512 -39.22 10.70 -15.85
CA ASP A 512 -38.67 10.33 -14.54
C ASP A 512 -37.24 9.79 -14.67
N GLY A 513 -36.42 10.01 -13.65
CA GLY A 513 -35.09 9.41 -13.54
C GLY A 513 -35.17 7.91 -13.20
N GLY A 514 -34.24 7.13 -13.73
CA GLY A 514 -34.13 5.71 -13.45
C GLY A 514 -33.54 5.44 -12.07
N ALA A 515 -33.92 4.31 -11.45
CA ALA A 515 -33.31 3.87 -10.21
C ALA A 515 -31.83 3.48 -10.42
N GLY A 516 -31.00 3.74 -9.42
CA GLY A 516 -29.65 3.18 -9.35
C GLY A 516 -29.69 1.68 -9.09
N GLY A 517 -28.72 0.96 -9.64
CA GLY A 517 -28.59 -0.48 -9.49
C GLY A 517 -27.99 -0.89 -8.14
N VAL A 518 -28.29 -2.11 -7.70
CA VAL A 518 -27.78 -2.65 -6.43
C VAL A 518 -26.30 -3.02 -6.55
N GLY A 519 -25.50 -2.76 -5.52
CA GLY A 519 -24.12 -3.24 -5.46
C GLY A 519 -24.04 -4.75 -5.22
N GLY A 520 -23.07 -5.42 -5.83
CA GLY A 520 -22.88 -6.86 -5.70
C GLY A 520 -22.46 -7.28 -4.30
N ALA A 521 -22.84 -8.49 -3.88
CA ALA A 521 -22.40 -9.03 -2.60
C ALA A 521 -20.89 -9.33 -2.59
N GLY A 522 -20.23 -9.17 -1.45
CA GLY A 522 -18.86 -9.67 -1.26
C GLY A 522 -18.82 -11.20 -1.22
N GLY A 523 -17.71 -11.78 -1.67
CA GLY A 523 -17.47 -13.21 -1.62
C GLY A 523 -17.20 -13.72 -0.21
N THR A 524 -17.55 -14.97 0.07
CA THR A 524 -17.23 -15.59 1.36
C THR A 524 -15.74 -15.90 1.46
N GLY A 525 -15.16 -15.77 2.64
CA GLY A 525 -13.81 -16.28 2.90
C GLY A 525 -13.78 -17.82 2.92
N GLY A 526 -12.69 -18.42 2.46
CA GLY A 526 -12.47 -19.86 2.45
C GLY A 526 -12.23 -20.41 3.85
N THR A 527 -12.52 -21.70 4.06
CA THR A 527 -12.25 -22.35 5.34
C THR A 527 -10.75 -22.60 5.52
N GLY A 528 -10.29 -22.58 6.77
CA GLY A 528 -8.92 -23.02 7.08
C GLY A 528 -8.76 -24.53 6.87
N GLY A 529 -7.57 -24.94 6.44
CA GLY A 529 -7.24 -26.35 6.24
C GLY A 529 -7.19 -27.14 7.55
N VAL A 530 -7.39 -28.45 7.44
CA VAL A 530 -7.27 -29.38 8.58
C VAL A 530 -5.80 -29.68 8.85
N GLY A 531 -5.38 -29.70 10.11
CA GLY A 531 -4.01 -30.02 10.52
C GLY A 531 -3.89 -30.21 12.04
N ALA A 532 -2.67 -30.38 12.57
CA ALA A 532 -2.43 -30.45 14.01
C ALA A 532 -2.96 -29.22 14.73
N ASP A 533 -2.58 -28.03 14.25
CA ASP A 533 -3.36 -26.81 14.43
C ASP A 533 -4.15 -26.55 13.14
N GLY A 534 -5.44 -26.24 13.27
CA GLY A 534 -6.28 -25.91 12.13
C GLY A 534 -5.85 -24.58 11.50
N GLY A 535 -5.85 -24.48 10.17
CA GLY A 535 -5.52 -23.24 9.48
C GLY A 535 -6.50 -22.11 9.84
N ARG A 536 -6.06 -20.85 9.81
CA ARG A 536 -6.98 -19.70 9.92
C ARG A 536 -7.91 -19.66 8.70
N GLY A 537 -9.18 -19.31 8.90
CA GLY A 537 -10.09 -19.00 7.79
C GLY A 537 -9.65 -17.78 6.98
N GLY A 538 -10.17 -17.64 5.76
CA GLY A 538 -9.99 -16.47 4.92
C GLY A 538 -10.96 -15.35 5.26
N ASP A 539 -10.52 -14.10 5.10
CA ASP A 539 -11.34 -12.93 5.40
C ASP A 539 -12.46 -12.78 4.37
N SER A 540 -13.55 -12.12 4.76
CA SER A 540 -14.70 -11.92 3.87
C SER A 540 -14.51 -10.77 2.88
N GLY A 541 -15.11 -10.91 1.70
CA GLY A 541 -15.16 -9.86 0.70
C GLY A 541 -16.06 -8.70 1.10
N ARG A 542 -15.67 -7.49 0.70
CA ARG A 542 -16.49 -6.28 0.86
C ARG A 542 -17.68 -6.30 -0.13
N GLY A 543 -18.85 -5.84 0.30
CA GLY A 543 -19.96 -5.58 -0.61
C GLY A 543 -19.70 -4.38 -1.52
N GLY A 544 -20.18 -4.44 -2.76
CA GLY A 544 -20.08 -3.36 -3.74
C GLY A 544 -20.99 -2.18 -3.43
N ASP A 545 -20.62 -0.98 -3.83
CA ASP A 545 -21.47 0.21 -3.60
C ASP A 545 -22.67 0.22 -4.56
N GLY A 546 -23.81 0.72 -4.09
CA GLY A 546 -25.02 0.91 -4.90
C GLY A 546 -24.88 2.09 -5.86
N GLY A 547 -25.52 1.98 -7.02
CA GLY A 547 -25.50 3.02 -8.04
C GLY A 547 -26.32 4.24 -7.64
N ASN A 548 -25.86 5.44 -8.01
CA ASN A 548 -26.67 6.65 -7.86
C ASN A 548 -27.88 6.60 -8.79
N ALA A 549 -28.99 7.19 -8.40
CA ALA A 549 -30.14 7.28 -9.29
C ALA A 549 -29.98 8.36 -10.37
N GLY A 550 -30.77 8.23 -11.43
CA GLY A 550 -30.92 9.27 -12.45
C GLY A 550 -31.84 10.40 -11.99
N HIS A 551 -31.64 11.59 -12.57
CA HIS A 551 -32.43 12.77 -12.30
C HIS A 551 -33.71 12.81 -13.15
N GLY A 552 -34.78 13.39 -12.59
CA GLY A 552 -36.00 13.69 -13.32
C GLY A 552 -35.78 14.80 -14.35
N GLY A 553 -36.35 14.63 -15.54
CA GLY A 553 -36.34 15.61 -16.62
C GLY A 553 -37.17 16.86 -16.29
N ALA A 554 -36.75 18.01 -16.82
CA ALA A 554 -37.52 19.24 -16.71
C ALA A 554 -38.75 19.22 -17.64
N ALA A 555 -39.87 19.82 -17.21
CA ALA A 555 -40.97 20.12 -18.12
C ALA A 555 -40.55 21.21 -19.12
N GLN A 556 -41.06 21.13 -20.36
CA GLN A 556 -40.75 22.10 -21.41
C GLN A 556 -41.52 23.43 -21.29
N PHE A 557 -42.63 23.47 -20.52
CA PHE A 557 -43.50 24.66 -20.41
C PHE A 557 -43.94 24.93 -18.96
N SER A 558 -43.98 26.21 -18.55
CA SER A 558 -44.56 26.66 -17.28
C SER A 558 -46.06 26.95 -17.45
N GLY A 559 -46.93 26.10 -16.91
CA GLY A 559 -48.39 26.24 -17.01
C GLY A 559 -49.17 25.34 -16.04
N ARG A 560 -50.47 25.62 -15.84
CA ARG A 560 -51.35 24.86 -14.93
C ARG A 560 -51.49 23.41 -15.46
N GLY A 561 -50.88 22.44 -14.77
CA GLY A 561 -50.88 21.02 -15.17
C GLY A 561 -49.58 20.48 -15.77
N ALA A 562 -48.48 21.26 -15.76
CA ALA A 562 -47.13 20.79 -16.05
C ALA A 562 -46.48 20.18 -14.79
N TYR A 563 -45.78 19.05 -14.92
CA TYR A 563 -45.06 18.38 -13.82
C TYR A 563 -43.60 18.09 -14.22
N GLY A 564 -42.63 18.44 -13.38
CA GLY A 564 -41.27 17.90 -13.52
C GLY A 564 -41.29 16.39 -13.30
N GLY A 565 -40.42 15.63 -13.96
CA GLY A 565 -40.32 14.19 -13.74
C GLY A 565 -39.76 13.88 -12.34
N GLU A 566 -40.14 12.75 -11.77
CA GLU A 566 -39.60 12.30 -10.47
C GLU A 566 -38.12 11.92 -10.59
N GLY A 567 -37.34 12.14 -9.53
CA GLY A 567 -35.98 11.60 -9.45
C GLY A 567 -35.99 10.12 -9.09
N GLY A 568 -35.07 9.34 -9.65
CA GLY A 568 -34.98 7.91 -9.35
C GLY A 568 -34.51 7.64 -7.91
N SER A 569 -34.80 6.47 -7.37
CA SER A 569 -34.23 6.01 -6.10
C SER A 569 -32.78 5.53 -6.25
N GLY A 570 -31.90 5.87 -5.31
CA GLY A 570 -30.54 5.33 -5.28
C GLY A 570 -30.54 3.83 -5.04
N GLY A 571 -29.56 3.13 -5.62
CA GLY A 571 -29.40 1.69 -5.48
C GLY A 571 -28.88 1.30 -4.10
N ALA A 572 -29.32 0.15 -3.59
CA ALA A 572 -28.80 -0.35 -2.32
C ALA A 572 -27.32 -0.76 -2.46
N GLY A 573 -26.53 -0.57 -1.41
CA GLY A 573 -25.19 -1.16 -1.31
C GLY A 573 -25.27 -2.67 -1.12
N GLY A 574 -24.32 -3.39 -1.70
CA GLY A 574 -24.18 -4.83 -1.57
C GLY A 574 -23.77 -5.23 -0.16
N ASN A 575 -24.26 -6.38 0.30
CA ASN A 575 -23.87 -6.94 1.59
C ASN A 575 -22.42 -7.45 1.55
N ALA A 576 -21.74 -7.44 2.69
CA ALA A 576 -20.47 -8.13 2.85
C ALA A 576 -20.64 -9.65 2.67
N GLY A 577 -19.58 -10.33 2.24
CA GLY A 577 -19.52 -11.79 2.24
C GLY A 577 -19.40 -12.35 3.66
N GLY A 578 -19.69 -13.63 3.85
CA GLY A 578 -19.48 -14.30 5.14
C GLY A 578 -17.99 -14.59 5.42
N ALA A 579 -17.52 -14.40 6.66
CA ALA A 579 -16.15 -14.72 7.04
C ALA A 579 -15.88 -16.23 6.97
N GLY A 580 -14.68 -16.62 6.55
CA GLY A 580 -14.26 -18.02 6.52
C GLY A 580 -14.12 -18.60 7.92
N THR A 581 -14.64 -19.81 8.13
CA THR A 581 -14.47 -20.51 9.40
C THR A 581 -13.03 -21.02 9.53
N GLY A 582 -12.47 -20.97 10.75
CA GLY A 582 -11.18 -21.61 11.02
C GLY A 582 -11.23 -23.12 10.77
N GLY A 583 -10.10 -23.70 10.40
CA GLY A 583 -9.95 -25.12 10.15
C GLY A 583 -10.13 -25.95 11.42
N THR A 584 -10.67 -27.16 11.26
CA THR A 584 -10.82 -28.09 12.39
C THR A 584 -9.47 -28.70 12.77
N ALA A 585 -9.22 -28.85 14.07
CA ALA A 585 -8.04 -29.55 14.56
C ALA A 585 -8.13 -31.05 14.23
N GLY A 586 -7.02 -31.63 13.76
CA GLY A 586 -6.88 -33.05 13.44
C GLY A 586 -6.89 -33.92 14.70
N SER A 587 -7.44 -35.12 14.59
CA SER A 587 -7.68 -36.04 15.73
C SER A 587 -6.44 -36.79 16.25
N GLY A 588 -5.22 -36.38 15.88
CA GLY A 588 -3.99 -37.15 16.12
C GLY A 588 -2.86 -36.37 16.79
N GLY A 589 -2.86 -36.31 18.13
CA GLY A 589 -1.69 -35.96 18.94
C GLY A 589 -1.85 -34.68 19.78
N ALA A 590 -2.03 -34.85 21.10
CA ALA A 590 -1.97 -33.81 22.14
C ALA A 590 -2.58 -32.43 21.81
N GLY A 591 -3.89 -32.38 21.55
CA GLY A 591 -4.72 -31.19 21.82
C GLY A 591 -4.34 -29.89 21.10
N GLY A 592 -4.07 -29.94 19.79
CA GLY A 592 -3.94 -28.73 18.98
C GLY A 592 -5.20 -27.86 19.00
N PHE A 593 -5.04 -26.55 18.81
CA PHE A 593 -6.15 -25.61 18.84
C PHE A 593 -6.83 -25.56 17.45
N GLY A 594 -8.15 -25.43 17.42
CA GLY A 594 -8.84 -25.11 16.18
C GLY A 594 -8.35 -23.78 15.62
N GLY A 595 -8.31 -23.63 14.29
CA GLY A 595 -7.89 -22.38 13.67
C GLY A 595 -8.79 -21.22 14.08
N ASN A 596 -8.22 -20.02 14.19
CA ASN A 596 -9.02 -18.82 14.45
C ASN A 596 -9.95 -18.54 13.25
N GLY A 597 -11.16 -18.05 13.54
CA GLY A 597 -12.05 -17.47 12.52
C GLY A 597 -11.43 -16.24 11.86
N ALA A 598 -11.90 -15.91 10.66
CA ALA A 598 -11.43 -14.75 9.91
C ALA A 598 -12.14 -13.45 10.30
N ASP A 599 -11.68 -12.31 9.78
CA ASP A 599 -12.31 -11.02 10.02
C ASP A 599 -13.53 -10.80 9.10
N GLY A 600 -14.49 -10.03 9.61
CA GLY A 600 -15.71 -9.67 8.94
C GLY A 600 -15.56 -8.55 7.91
N GLY A 601 -16.35 -8.60 6.84
CA GLY A 601 -16.32 -7.65 5.73
C GLY A 601 -17.26 -6.47 5.95
N ASN A 602 -16.92 -5.32 5.36
CA ASN A 602 -17.80 -4.14 5.35
C ASN A 602 -18.87 -4.27 4.26
N GLY A 603 -20.08 -3.76 4.54
CA GLY A 603 -21.09 -3.56 3.51
C GLY A 603 -20.71 -2.45 2.54
N GLY A 604 -21.29 -2.46 1.34
CA GLY A 604 -21.19 -1.36 0.39
C GLY A 604 -22.10 -0.19 0.76
N ASN A 605 -21.74 1.04 0.36
CA ASN A 605 -22.59 2.20 0.58
C ASN A 605 -23.81 2.17 -0.35
N GLY A 606 -24.93 2.72 0.10
CA GLY A 606 -26.09 2.99 -0.77
C GLY A 606 -25.82 4.16 -1.70
N GLY A 607 -26.37 4.10 -2.91
CA GLY A 607 -26.31 5.18 -3.88
C GLY A 607 -27.22 6.35 -3.52
N ASN A 608 -26.88 7.54 -3.98
CA ASN A 608 -27.70 8.73 -3.73
C ASN A 608 -28.99 8.73 -4.56
N GLY A 609 -30.07 9.30 -4.02
CA GLY A 609 -31.32 9.51 -4.73
C GLY A 609 -31.21 10.63 -5.77
N GLY A 610 -31.98 10.53 -6.84
CA GLY A 610 -32.03 11.51 -7.92
C GLY A 610 -32.88 12.73 -7.56
N PHE A 611 -32.51 13.90 -8.06
CA PHE A 611 -33.33 15.10 -7.99
C PHE A 611 -34.53 15.04 -8.95
N GLY A 612 -35.68 15.57 -8.54
CA GLY A 612 -36.84 15.77 -9.42
C GLY A 612 -36.68 16.95 -10.38
N GLY A 613 -37.50 16.97 -11.44
CA GLY A 613 -37.47 17.98 -12.51
C GLY A 613 -37.93 19.38 -12.07
N ILE A 614 -37.29 20.41 -12.63
CA ILE A 614 -37.30 21.81 -12.12
C ILE A 614 -38.34 22.78 -12.74
N ASN A 615 -39.21 22.34 -13.64
CA ASN A 615 -40.17 23.21 -14.33
C ASN A 615 -41.59 22.60 -14.26
N GLY A 616 -42.62 23.41 -13.93
CA GLY A 616 -43.97 22.91 -13.56
C GLY A 616 -44.13 22.65 -12.05
N THR A 617 -45.11 21.85 -11.64
CA THR A 617 -45.19 21.29 -10.28
C THR A 617 -43.99 20.37 -10.10
N PHE A 618 -43.18 20.57 -9.05
CA PHE A 618 -41.92 19.84 -8.87
C PHE A 618 -42.15 18.32 -8.83
N GLY A 619 -41.32 17.58 -9.56
CA GLY A 619 -41.22 16.13 -9.40
C GLY A 619 -40.65 15.81 -8.01
N THR A 620 -41.05 14.68 -7.43
CA THR A 620 -40.52 14.26 -6.12
C THR A 620 -39.06 13.85 -6.26
N ASN A 621 -38.25 14.10 -5.22
CA ASN A 621 -36.88 13.59 -5.17
C ASN A 621 -36.90 12.11 -4.83
N GLY A 622 -35.97 11.36 -5.41
CA GLY A 622 -35.79 9.96 -5.07
C GLY A 622 -35.13 9.76 -3.71
N ALA A 623 -35.51 8.66 -3.05
CA ALA A 623 -34.85 8.22 -1.84
C ALA A 623 -33.41 7.78 -2.12
N GLY A 624 -32.51 7.97 -1.15
CA GLY A 624 -31.20 7.34 -1.18
C GLY A 624 -31.33 5.83 -0.97
N GLY A 625 -30.40 5.06 -1.53
CA GLY A 625 -30.30 3.63 -1.33
C GLY A 625 -29.85 3.29 0.08
N THR A 626 -30.28 2.14 0.61
CA THR A 626 -29.77 1.64 1.89
C THR A 626 -28.33 1.16 1.73
N GLY A 627 -27.48 1.37 2.74
CA GLY A 627 -26.18 0.72 2.80
C GLY A 627 -26.31 -0.79 3.02
N GLY A 628 -25.35 -1.55 2.50
CA GLY A 628 -25.27 -2.99 2.68
C GLY A 628 -24.89 -3.37 4.11
N LEU A 629 -25.32 -4.54 4.54
CA LEU A 629 -24.99 -5.06 5.87
C LEU A 629 -23.54 -5.56 5.92
N GLY A 630 -22.84 -5.21 7.01
CA GLY A 630 -21.59 -5.88 7.40
C GLY A 630 -21.87 -7.22 8.08
N THR A 631 -20.86 -8.06 8.23
CA THR A 631 -20.99 -9.36 8.92
C THR A 631 -21.15 -9.22 10.44
N LEU A 632 -22.17 -9.88 11.01
CA LEU A 632 -22.51 -9.81 12.44
C LEU A 632 -21.90 -10.92 13.32
N LEU A 633 -21.26 -11.94 12.73
CA LEU A 633 -20.87 -13.17 13.44
C LEU A 633 -19.42 -13.60 13.15
N GLY A 634 -18.55 -13.44 14.17
CA GLY A 634 -17.18 -13.98 14.25
C GLY A 634 -16.09 -13.12 13.60
N GLY A 635 -15.04 -12.75 14.36
CA GLY A 635 -14.00 -11.79 13.91
C GLY A 635 -14.44 -10.33 14.07
N HIS A 636 -13.53 -9.34 13.96
CA HIS A 636 -13.88 -7.93 14.20
C HIS A 636 -15.08 -7.50 13.32
N ASN A 637 -16.08 -6.85 13.91
CA ASN A 637 -17.33 -6.49 13.22
C ASN A 637 -17.04 -5.54 12.04
N GLY A 638 -17.36 -5.97 10.82
CA GLY A 638 -17.36 -5.09 9.66
C GLY A 638 -18.45 -4.01 9.79
N ASN A 639 -18.16 -2.80 9.35
CA ASN A 639 -19.10 -1.69 9.40
C ASN A 639 -20.24 -1.91 8.38
N ILE A 640 -21.47 -1.57 8.78
CA ILE A 640 -22.60 -1.43 7.86
C ILE A 640 -22.27 -0.28 6.90
N GLY A 641 -22.54 -0.46 5.61
CA GLY A 641 -22.39 0.60 4.62
C GLY A 641 -23.27 1.80 4.94
N LEU A 642 -22.86 3.00 4.54
CA LEU A 642 -23.66 4.18 4.77
C LEU A 642 -24.88 4.18 3.84
N ASN A 643 -26.04 4.59 4.34
CA ASN A 643 -27.19 4.88 3.48
C ASN A 643 -26.84 6.07 2.57
N GLY A 644 -27.22 5.99 1.30
CA GLY A 644 -27.11 7.10 0.36
C GLY A 644 -27.97 8.28 0.81
N ALA A 645 -27.57 9.48 0.42
CA ALA A 645 -28.36 10.67 0.70
C ALA A 645 -29.67 10.62 -0.08
N THR A 646 -30.78 10.97 0.57
CA THR A 646 -32.01 11.39 -0.11
C THR A 646 -31.68 12.54 -1.06
N GLY A 647 -32.25 12.55 -2.26
CA GLY A 647 -32.13 13.71 -3.15
C GLY A 647 -32.53 14.97 -2.39
N GLY A 648 -31.59 15.88 -2.17
CA GLY A 648 -31.80 17.11 -1.41
C GLY A 648 -32.92 17.95 -2.02
N ILE A 649 -33.66 18.70 -1.19
CA ILE A 649 -34.69 19.66 -1.62
C ILE A 649 -34.14 20.45 -2.80
N GLY A 650 -34.86 20.38 -3.93
CA GLY A 650 -34.46 21.02 -5.18
C GLY A 650 -34.00 22.45 -4.93
N SER A 651 -32.87 22.81 -5.54
CA SER A 651 -32.26 24.15 -5.52
C SER A 651 -33.33 25.23 -5.39
N THR A 652 -33.34 25.92 -4.25
CA THR A 652 -34.29 27.01 -4.02
C THR A 652 -34.01 28.10 -5.05
N THR A 653 -35.00 28.46 -5.86
CA THR A 653 -35.00 29.73 -6.61
C THR A 653 -35.16 30.95 -5.69
N LEU A 654 -35.20 30.74 -4.36
CA LEU A 654 -35.19 31.81 -3.38
C LEU A 654 -33.92 32.62 -3.53
N THR A 655 -34.11 33.88 -3.93
CA THR A 655 -33.04 34.87 -3.88
C THR A 655 -32.83 35.35 -2.45
N ASN A 656 -33.92 35.51 -1.69
CA ASN A 656 -33.91 36.02 -0.32
C ASN A 656 -34.88 35.26 0.59
N ALA A 657 -34.59 35.20 1.89
CA ALA A 657 -35.47 34.63 2.90
C ALA A 657 -35.25 35.30 4.27
N THR A 658 -36.32 35.51 5.05
CA THR A 658 -36.25 36.19 6.36
C THR A 658 -36.57 35.24 7.50
N VAL A 659 -35.83 35.37 8.62
CA VAL A 659 -36.13 34.72 9.90
C VAL A 659 -36.20 35.73 11.03
N PRO A 660 -36.93 35.45 12.13
CA PRO A 660 -36.98 36.33 13.28
C PRO A 660 -35.61 36.50 13.96
N LEU A 661 -35.31 37.73 14.35
CA LEU A 661 -34.16 38.11 15.17
C LEU A 661 -34.68 38.70 16.49
N GLN A 662 -34.38 38.04 17.60
CA GLN A 662 -34.83 38.47 18.92
C GLN A 662 -33.72 39.25 19.63
N LEU A 663 -33.98 40.52 19.97
CA LEU A 663 -33.10 41.26 20.87
C LEU A 663 -33.35 40.87 22.34
N VAL A 664 -32.31 40.41 23.02
CA VAL A 664 -32.32 40.08 24.44
C VAL A 664 -31.43 41.07 25.19
N ASN A 665 -31.91 41.57 26.34
CA ASN A 665 -31.18 42.52 27.19
C ASN A 665 -30.63 43.73 26.42
N THR A 666 -31.39 44.19 25.43
CA THR A 666 -31.10 45.31 24.52
C THR A 666 -29.95 45.08 23.54
N THR A 667 -28.90 44.35 23.91
CA THR A 667 -27.63 44.28 23.18
C THR A 667 -27.38 42.96 22.48
N GLU A 668 -28.16 41.91 22.77
CA GLU A 668 -27.86 40.56 22.32
C GLU A 668 -28.83 40.10 21.21
N PRO A 669 -28.42 40.11 19.94
CA PRO A 669 -29.23 39.60 18.84
C PRO A 669 -29.22 38.07 18.81
N VAL A 670 -30.38 37.45 18.98
CA VAL A 670 -30.54 35.98 19.06
C VAL A 670 -31.40 35.48 17.92
N VAL A 671 -30.92 34.44 17.23
CA VAL A 671 -31.72 33.66 16.27
C VAL A 671 -31.89 32.23 16.78
N PHE A 672 -32.90 31.53 16.26
CA PHE A 672 -33.11 30.13 16.56
C PHE A 672 -32.67 29.27 15.38
N ILE A 673 -31.95 28.19 15.67
CA ILE A 673 -31.51 27.22 14.67
C ILE A 673 -31.82 25.79 15.13
N SER A 674 -31.99 24.88 14.18
CA SER A 674 -32.03 23.44 14.40
C SER A 674 -30.77 22.81 13.80
N LEU A 675 -30.14 21.92 14.56
CA LEU A 675 -28.98 21.16 14.11
C LEU A 675 -29.41 19.72 13.85
N ASN A 676 -29.14 19.22 12.65
CA ASN A 676 -29.52 17.87 12.21
C ASN A 676 -31.00 17.51 12.44
N GLY A 677 -31.92 18.47 12.23
CA GLY A 677 -33.35 18.26 12.49
C GLY A 677 -33.75 18.16 13.97
N GLY A 678 -32.85 18.56 14.89
CA GLY A 678 -33.13 18.65 16.33
C GLY A 678 -34.06 19.80 16.73
N GLN A 679 -34.20 20.04 18.03
CA GLN A 679 -35.00 21.16 18.55
C GLN A 679 -34.39 22.51 18.14
N MET A 680 -35.24 23.51 17.88
CA MET A 680 -34.81 24.90 17.69
C MET A 680 -34.20 25.45 18.99
N VAL A 681 -32.96 25.94 18.90
CA VAL A 681 -32.18 26.45 20.04
C VAL A 681 -31.68 27.88 19.78
N PRO A 682 -31.61 28.73 20.81
CA PRO A 682 -31.14 30.10 20.66
C PRO A 682 -29.61 30.15 20.50
N VAL A 683 -29.15 30.89 19.49
CA VAL A 683 -27.74 31.20 19.26
C VAL A 683 -27.54 32.70 19.15
N LEU A 684 -26.45 33.20 19.73
CA LEU A 684 -26.05 34.61 19.63
C LEU A 684 -25.55 34.87 18.22
N LEU A 685 -26.15 35.83 17.52
CA LEU A 685 -25.71 36.28 16.20
C LEU A 685 -24.51 37.22 16.36
N ASP A 686 -23.34 36.79 15.90
CA ASP A 686 -22.09 37.48 16.18
C ASP A 686 -21.33 37.77 14.89
N THR A 687 -21.30 39.04 14.48
CA THR A 687 -20.52 39.48 13.31
C THR A 687 -19.02 39.60 13.59
N GLY A 688 -18.58 39.65 14.86
CA GLY A 688 -17.17 39.73 15.24
C GLY A 688 -16.40 38.42 15.11
N SER A 689 -17.09 37.29 14.99
CA SER A 689 -16.50 35.95 14.87
C SER A 689 -16.98 35.19 13.62
N THR A 690 -16.30 34.10 13.23
CA THR A 690 -16.67 33.28 12.07
C THR A 690 -16.72 31.80 12.46
N GLY A 691 -17.86 31.15 12.19
CA GLY A 691 -18.10 29.74 12.47
C GLY A 691 -19.18 29.52 13.54
N LEU A 692 -19.77 28.33 13.57
CA LEU A 692 -20.81 27.95 14.52
C LEU A 692 -20.23 27.12 15.67
N VAL A 693 -20.37 27.61 16.91
CA VAL A 693 -19.84 26.95 18.12
C VAL A 693 -20.97 26.76 19.13
N MET A 694 -21.25 25.51 19.47
CA MET A 694 -22.31 25.12 20.39
C MET A 694 -21.75 24.71 21.76
N ASP A 695 -22.53 24.94 22.82
CA ASP A 695 -22.15 24.53 24.18
C ASP A 695 -21.98 23.00 24.30
N SER A 696 -21.23 22.57 25.30
CA SER A 696 -20.96 21.17 25.61
C SER A 696 -22.20 20.27 25.79
N GLN A 697 -23.36 20.84 26.13
CA GLN A 697 -24.61 20.08 26.18
C GLN A 697 -24.97 19.40 24.85
N PHE A 698 -24.44 19.86 23.71
CA PHE A 698 -24.73 19.27 22.40
C PHE A 698 -23.88 18.04 22.06
N LEU A 699 -22.95 17.62 22.92
CA LEU A 699 -22.20 16.36 22.75
C LEU A 699 -23.11 15.13 22.81
N THR A 700 -24.30 15.26 23.40
CA THR A 700 -25.30 14.19 23.46
C THR A 700 -26.13 14.06 22.19
N GLN A 701 -26.02 15.00 21.26
CA GLN A 701 -26.77 14.99 20.01
C GLN A 701 -26.03 14.19 18.92
N ASN A 702 -26.78 13.53 18.04
CA ASN A 702 -26.19 12.80 16.92
C ASN A 702 -25.92 13.77 15.76
N PHE A 703 -24.65 14.12 15.55
CA PHE A 703 -24.19 14.93 14.42
C PHE A 703 -23.30 14.15 13.44
N GLY A 704 -23.30 12.81 13.53
CA GLY A 704 -22.37 11.95 12.79
C GLY A 704 -20.99 11.85 13.47
N PRO A 705 -19.98 11.30 12.78
CA PRO A 705 -18.65 11.12 13.35
C PRO A 705 -17.95 12.48 13.57
N VAL A 706 -17.07 12.53 14.57
CA VAL A 706 -16.13 13.64 14.74
C VAL A 706 -15.19 13.66 13.54
N ILE A 707 -15.16 14.77 12.81
CA ILE A 707 -14.30 14.97 11.63
C ILE A 707 -13.06 15.82 11.94
N GLY A 708 -13.00 16.43 13.13
CA GLY A 708 -11.89 17.25 13.56
C GLY A 708 -11.98 17.58 15.05
N THR A 709 -10.87 18.06 15.62
CA THR A 709 -10.81 18.56 17.01
C THR A 709 -9.87 19.76 17.07
N GLY A 710 -10.05 20.63 18.07
CA GLY A 710 -9.19 21.80 18.22
C GLY A 710 -9.41 22.58 19.52
N THR A 711 -8.68 23.69 19.65
CA THR A 711 -8.74 24.62 20.79
C THR A 711 -8.86 26.05 20.25
N ALA A 712 -9.77 26.84 20.82
CA ALA A 712 -9.99 28.23 20.43
C ALA A 712 -10.37 29.10 21.64
N GLY A 713 -10.42 30.41 21.42
CA GLY A 713 -10.91 31.38 22.40
C GLY A 713 -12.08 32.18 21.84
N TYR A 714 -13.00 32.59 22.71
CA TYR A 714 -14.15 33.42 22.36
C TYR A 714 -14.15 34.73 23.15
N ALA A 715 -14.36 35.86 22.46
CA ALA A 715 -14.44 37.21 23.00
C ALA A 715 -13.30 37.62 23.98
N GLY A 716 -12.13 36.94 23.91
CA GLY A 716 -11.01 37.13 24.82
C GLY A 716 -11.27 36.72 26.29
N GLY A 717 -12.44 36.16 26.60
CA GLY A 717 -12.88 35.85 27.97
C GLY A 717 -13.11 34.37 28.25
N LEU A 718 -13.19 33.53 27.20
CA LEU A 718 -13.39 32.08 27.32
C LEU A 718 -12.38 31.35 26.44
N THR A 719 -11.70 30.33 26.98
CA THR A 719 -10.89 29.38 26.20
C THR A 719 -11.57 28.03 26.22
N TYR A 720 -11.64 27.34 25.08
CA TYR A 720 -12.35 26.07 24.95
C TYR A 720 -11.72 25.10 23.96
N ASN A 721 -11.85 23.80 24.24
CA ASN A 721 -11.62 22.72 23.28
C ASN A 721 -12.94 22.34 22.60
N TYR A 722 -12.87 21.84 21.37
CA TYR A 722 -14.06 21.44 20.62
C TYR A 722 -13.82 20.22 19.72
N ASN A 723 -14.92 19.53 19.42
CA ASN A 723 -15.03 18.58 18.32
C ASN A 723 -15.75 19.25 17.15
N THR A 724 -15.33 18.95 15.92
CA THR A 724 -15.98 19.40 14.68
C THR A 724 -16.77 18.25 14.08
N TYR A 725 -17.99 18.54 13.65
CA TYR A 725 -18.91 17.63 12.97
C TYR A 725 -19.30 18.21 11.61
N SER A 726 -19.70 17.37 10.67
CA SER A 726 -20.36 17.79 9.42
C SER A 726 -21.84 17.50 9.54
N THR A 727 -22.66 18.54 9.68
CA THR A 727 -24.10 18.39 9.88
C THR A 727 -24.88 19.55 9.26
N THR A 728 -26.20 19.42 9.16
CA THR A 728 -27.06 20.46 8.59
C THR A 728 -27.50 21.46 9.66
N VAL A 729 -27.66 22.72 9.24
CA VAL A 729 -28.21 23.80 10.07
C VAL A 729 -29.47 24.34 9.38
N ASP A 730 -30.59 24.33 10.09
CA ASP A 730 -31.87 24.86 9.63
C ASP A 730 -32.23 26.11 10.45
N PHE A 731 -32.54 27.21 9.77
CA PHE A 731 -33.00 28.44 10.40
C PHE A 731 -34.53 28.51 10.59
N GLY A 732 -35.22 27.42 10.27
CA GLY A 732 -36.67 27.32 10.24
C GLY A 732 -37.22 27.54 8.83
N ASN A 733 -38.47 27.11 8.61
CA ASN A 733 -39.17 27.21 7.32
C ASN A 733 -38.43 26.53 6.13
N GLY A 734 -37.58 25.53 6.41
CA GLY A 734 -36.83 24.78 5.40
C GLY A 734 -35.62 25.53 4.84
N LEU A 735 -35.13 26.56 5.53
CA LEU A 735 -33.90 27.29 5.21
C LEU A 735 -32.69 26.48 5.70
N LEU A 736 -32.44 25.39 4.98
CA LEU A 736 -31.49 24.34 5.35
C LEU A 736 -30.17 24.50 4.58
N THR A 737 -29.06 24.44 5.29
CA THR A 737 -27.72 24.39 4.67
C THR A 737 -27.42 23.01 4.08
N LEU A 738 -26.47 22.94 3.14
CA LEU A 738 -25.70 21.70 2.95
C LEU A 738 -24.99 21.30 4.26
N PRO A 739 -24.62 20.02 4.46
CA PRO A 739 -23.78 19.63 5.60
C PRO A 739 -22.53 20.50 5.67
N THR A 740 -22.30 21.08 6.83
CA THR A 740 -21.28 22.10 7.07
C THR A 740 -20.68 21.95 8.46
N SER A 741 -19.53 22.57 8.70
CA SER A 741 -18.76 22.40 9.93
C SER A 741 -19.44 23.07 11.12
N VAL A 742 -19.78 22.26 12.13
CA VAL A 742 -20.32 22.71 13.42
C VAL A 742 -19.40 22.26 14.53
N ASN A 743 -18.94 23.19 15.37
CA ASN A 743 -18.10 22.89 16.52
C ASN A 743 -18.95 22.72 17.78
N VAL A 744 -18.63 21.71 18.58
CA VAL A 744 -19.24 21.48 19.89
C VAL A 744 -18.15 21.50 20.95
N VAL A 745 -18.31 22.35 21.96
CA VAL A 745 -17.35 22.50 23.06
C VAL A 745 -17.22 21.18 23.83
N THR A 746 -16.00 20.70 24.04
CA THR A 746 -15.72 19.52 24.87
C THR A 746 -15.30 19.89 26.28
N SER A 747 -14.64 21.04 26.44
CA SER A 747 -14.25 21.62 27.73
C SER A 747 -13.97 23.12 27.57
N SER A 748 -14.19 23.92 28.61
CA SER A 748 -13.98 25.37 28.57
C SER A 748 -13.64 25.98 29.93
N SER A 749 -13.00 27.16 29.93
CA SER A 749 -12.65 27.91 31.15
C SER A 749 -12.54 29.42 30.90
N PRO A 750 -12.99 30.28 31.84
CA PRO A 750 -13.69 29.94 33.09
C PRO A 750 -15.19 29.62 32.85
N GLY A 751 -15.66 28.46 33.31
CA GLY A 751 -17.06 28.04 33.14
C GLY A 751 -17.40 27.51 31.73
N THR A 752 -18.68 27.22 31.49
CA THR A 752 -19.20 26.74 30.19
C THR A 752 -19.48 27.89 29.22
N LEU A 753 -19.60 27.59 27.91
CA LEU A 753 -19.98 28.57 26.91
C LEU A 753 -21.39 29.13 27.18
N GLY A 754 -22.35 28.27 27.55
CA GLY A 754 -23.70 28.73 27.92
C GLY A 754 -23.71 29.70 29.11
N ASN A 755 -22.86 29.48 30.12
CA ASN A 755 -22.73 30.43 31.23
C ASN A 755 -22.09 31.76 30.79
N PHE A 756 -21.10 31.70 29.90
CA PHE A 756 -20.48 32.88 29.31
C PHE A 756 -21.51 33.72 28.52
N LEU A 757 -22.45 33.06 27.84
CA LEU A 757 -23.54 33.67 27.07
C LEU A 757 -24.82 33.95 27.90
N SER A 758 -24.75 33.91 29.23
CA SER A 758 -25.93 34.07 30.10
C SER A 758 -26.68 35.40 29.90
N ARG A 759 -26.04 36.42 29.35
CA ARG A 759 -26.68 37.70 29.00
C ARG A 759 -27.69 37.55 27.86
N SER A 760 -27.46 36.66 26.90
CA SER A 760 -28.40 36.42 25.78
C SER A 760 -29.32 35.23 26.04
N GLY A 761 -28.90 34.31 26.92
CA GLY A 761 -29.54 33.00 27.09
C GLY A 761 -29.29 32.05 25.92
N ALA A 762 -28.38 32.41 25.01
CA ALA A 762 -27.96 31.56 23.91
C ALA A 762 -27.13 30.38 24.41
N VAL A 763 -27.23 29.25 23.69
CA VAL A 763 -26.49 28.01 23.97
C VAL A 763 -25.44 27.72 22.89
N GLY A 764 -25.09 28.74 22.12
CA GLY A 764 -24.08 28.72 21.07
C GLY A 764 -23.88 30.10 20.45
N VAL A 765 -22.77 30.25 19.73
CA VAL A 765 -22.42 31.45 18.98
C VAL A 765 -22.50 31.14 17.50
N LEU A 766 -23.34 31.89 16.79
CA LEU A 766 -23.42 31.90 15.34
C LEU A 766 -22.53 33.02 14.80
N GLY A 767 -21.25 32.69 14.61
CA GLY A 767 -20.26 33.60 14.03
C GLY A 767 -20.47 33.76 12.52
N ILE A 768 -20.94 34.94 12.12
CA ILE A 768 -21.28 35.29 10.73
C ILE A 768 -20.35 36.35 10.12
N GLY A 769 -19.27 36.71 10.81
CA GLY A 769 -18.24 37.57 10.26
C GLY A 769 -17.68 37.02 8.94
N PRO A 770 -17.50 37.85 7.91
CA PRO A 770 -16.89 37.41 6.66
C PRO A 770 -15.39 37.12 6.89
N ASN A 771 -14.90 36.01 6.32
CA ASN A 771 -13.49 35.61 6.22
C ASN A 771 -12.52 36.22 7.27
N ASN A 772 -12.53 35.64 8.48
CA ASN A 772 -11.66 35.99 9.61
C ASN A 772 -10.14 35.83 9.37
N GLY A 773 -9.70 35.46 8.15
CA GLY A 773 -8.29 35.26 7.81
C GLY A 773 -7.71 33.92 8.28
N PHE A 774 -8.54 32.99 8.78
CA PHE A 774 -8.12 31.64 9.18
C PHE A 774 -8.47 30.62 8.08
N PRO A 775 -7.47 29.91 7.50
CA PRO A 775 -7.73 28.85 6.54
C PRO A 775 -8.61 27.75 7.16
N GLY A 776 -9.78 27.47 6.57
CA GLY A 776 -10.65 26.37 6.97
C GLY A 776 -11.90 26.72 7.78
N THR A 777 -12.16 28.00 8.09
CA THR A 777 -13.41 28.44 8.73
C THR A 777 -14.21 29.40 7.86
N SER A 778 -15.43 29.03 7.52
CA SER A 778 -16.40 29.88 6.78
C SER A 778 -17.65 30.11 7.62
N SER A 779 -18.34 31.23 7.40
CA SER A 779 -19.67 31.46 7.98
C SER A 779 -20.63 30.38 7.51
N ILE A 780 -21.53 29.93 8.40
CA ILE A 780 -22.53 28.90 8.09
C ILE A 780 -23.43 29.32 6.91
N VAL A 781 -23.62 30.63 6.72
CA VAL A 781 -24.43 31.20 5.66
C VAL A 781 -23.91 30.80 4.28
N THR A 782 -22.59 30.65 4.14
CA THR A 782 -21.97 30.26 2.85
C THR A 782 -22.37 28.86 2.39
N ALA A 783 -22.87 28.02 3.30
CA ALA A 783 -23.39 26.68 3.00
C ALA A 783 -24.90 26.69 2.63
N MET A 784 -25.55 27.85 2.59
CA MET A 784 -26.94 27.99 2.14
C MET A 784 -27.05 27.77 0.62
N PRO A 785 -28.17 27.22 0.12
CA PRO A 785 -28.34 26.96 -1.30
C PRO A 785 -28.55 28.24 -2.12
N GLY A 786 -28.12 28.22 -3.39
CA GLY A 786 -28.42 29.27 -4.36
C GLY A 786 -27.88 30.65 -3.96
N LEU A 787 -28.70 31.69 -4.13
CA LEU A 787 -28.32 33.07 -3.81
C LEU A 787 -28.43 33.39 -2.31
N LEU A 788 -29.05 32.52 -1.50
CA LEU A 788 -29.16 32.70 -0.05
C LEU A 788 -27.79 32.77 0.64
N ASN A 789 -26.74 32.24 0.02
CA ASN A 789 -25.36 32.30 0.54
C ASN A 789 -24.63 33.63 0.29
N ASN A 790 -25.21 34.57 -0.46
CA ASN A 790 -24.52 35.80 -0.85
C ASN A 790 -24.24 36.75 0.33
N GLY A 791 -25.07 36.68 1.37
CA GLY A 791 -24.96 37.54 2.55
C GLY A 791 -26.17 37.45 3.47
N VAL A 792 -26.14 38.25 4.53
CA VAL A 792 -27.25 38.44 5.46
C VAL A 792 -27.47 39.92 5.78
N LEU A 793 -28.71 40.39 5.74
CA LEU A 793 -29.11 41.70 6.27
C LEU A 793 -29.61 41.52 7.71
N ILE A 794 -28.99 42.24 8.63
CA ILE A 794 -29.34 42.28 10.06
C ILE A 794 -30.09 43.57 10.31
N ASP A 795 -31.34 43.49 10.78
CA ASP A 795 -32.11 44.65 11.22
C ASP A 795 -32.68 44.36 12.60
N GLU A 796 -31.95 44.79 13.63
CA GLU A 796 -32.34 44.57 15.03
C GLU A 796 -33.61 45.34 15.40
N SER A 797 -33.81 46.52 14.79
CA SER A 797 -34.97 47.37 15.04
C SER A 797 -36.27 46.76 14.50
N ALA A 798 -36.18 46.10 13.34
CA ALA A 798 -37.28 45.34 12.75
C ALA A 798 -37.38 43.90 13.28
N GLY A 799 -36.37 43.44 14.02
CA GLY A 799 -36.32 42.07 14.56
C GLY A 799 -36.24 41.01 13.48
N ILE A 800 -35.48 41.26 12.40
CA ILE A 800 -35.31 40.31 11.29
C ILE A 800 -33.84 40.06 10.93
N LEU A 801 -33.59 38.84 10.46
CA LEU A 801 -32.39 38.44 9.74
C LEU A 801 -32.80 37.95 8.35
N GLN A 802 -32.32 38.60 7.29
CA GLN A 802 -32.64 38.22 5.91
C GLN A 802 -31.42 37.62 5.20
N PHE A 803 -31.51 36.37 4.76
CA PHE A 803 -30.55 35.71 3.88
C PHE A 803 -30.70 36.18 2.44
N GLY A 804 -29.60 36.15 1.68
CA GLY A 804 -29.57 36.45 0.24
C GLY A 804 -28.87 37.76 -0.12
N PRO A 805 -28.94 38.19 -1.40
CA PRO A 805 -28.43 39.48 -1.85
C PRO A 805 -29.06 40.64 -1.07
N ASN A 806 -28.32 41.72 -0.85
CA ASN A 806 -28.86 42.90 -0.16
C ASN A 806 -30.07 43.44 -0.92
N THR A 807 -31.22 43.56 -0.25
CA THR A 807 -32.46 44.11 -0.84
C THR A 807 -32.60 45.61 -0.62
N LEU A 808 -31.73 46.20 0.19
CA LEU A 808 -31.69 47.64 0.44
C LEU A 808 -30.63 48.32 -0.44
N THR A 809 -30.89 49.59 -0.75
CA THR A 809 -29.93 50.48 -1.41
C THR A 809 -29.24 51.36 -0.37
N GLY A 810 -27.92 51.47 -0.45
CA GLY A 810 -27.08 52.12 0.55
C GLY A 810 -26.98 51.39 1.89
N GLY A 811 -26.76 52.12 2.98
CA GLY A 811 -26.56 51.55 4.31
C GLY A 811 -25.16 50.95 4.52
N ILE A 812 -24.95 50.37 5.70
CA ILE A 812 -23.65 49.78 6.09
C ILE A 812 -23.54 48.37 5.49
N THR A 813 -22.49 48.12 4.68
CA THR A 813 -22.13 46.77 4.22
C THR A 813 -20.77 46.35 4.80
N ILE A 814 -20.75 45.23 5.52
CA ILE A 814 -19.53 44.57 6.02
C ILE A 814 -19.13 43.51 4.99
N SER A 815 -17.95 43.62 4.39
CA SER A 815 -17.44 42.64 3.42
C SER A 815 -15.96 42.34 3.65
N GLY A 816 -15.53 41.14 3.26
CA GLY A 816 -14.14 40.69 3.40
C GLY A 816 -13.76 40.26 4.83
N ALA A 817 -13.80 41.15 5.82
CA ALA A 817 -13.47 40.86 7.23
C ALA A 817 -14.36 41.66 8.19
N PRO A 818 -14.57 41.22 9.44
CA PRO A 818 -15.38 41.97 10.42
C PRO A 818 -14.70 43.27 10.90
N ILE A 819 -13.39 43.40 10.67
CA ILE A 819 -12.60 44.61 10.95
C ILE A 819 -12.39 45.38 9.65
N SER A 820 -12.65 46.68 9.68
CA SER A 820 -12.42 47.59 8.57
C SER A 820 -11.75 48.88 9.03
N THR A 821 -10.97 49.52 8.14
CA THR A 821 -10.44 50.87 8.43
C THR A 821 -11.52 51.90 8.14
N VAL A 822 -11.81 52.75 9.13
CA VAL A 822 -12.81 53.83 9.08
C VAL A 822 -12.25 55.08 9.76
N ALA A 823 -12.94 56.21 9.65
CA ALA A 823 -12.55 57.44 10.34
C ALA A 823 -13.43 57.66 11.59
N VAL A 824 -12.82 57.80 12.76
CA VAL A 824 -13.53 57.99 14.04
C VAL A 824 -13.29 59.40 14.56
N GLN A 825 -14.37 60.06 14.97
CA GLN A 825 -14.37 61.36 15.61
C GLN A 825 -14.97 61.27 17.01
N ILE A 826 -14.27 61.86 17.98
CA ILE A 826 -14.74 62.00 19.36
C ILE A 826 -15.06 63.48 19.60
N ASP A 827 -16.28 63.75 20.02
CA ASP A 827 -16.89 65.08 20.12
C ASP A 827 -16.71 65.88 18.82
N ASN A 828 -15.94 66.97 18.87
CA ASN A 828 -15.57 67.79 17.71
C ASN A 828 -14.07 67.72 17.39
N GLY A 829 -13.40 66.65 17.83
CA GLY A 829 -11.98 66.39 17.53
C GLY A 829 -11.72 66.07 16.05
N PRO A 830 -10.45 65.85 15.65
CA PRO A 830 -10.13 65.45 14.29
C PRO A 830 -10.69 64.05 13.97
N LEU A 831 -11.00 63.80 12.69
CA LEU A 831 -11.24 62.46 12.19
C LEU A 831 -9.93 61.67 12.23
N GLN A 832 -9.94 60.54 12.92
CA GLN A 832 -8.79 59.66 13.10
C GLN A 832 -9.03 58.34 12.37
N GLN A 833 -8.11 57.97 11.49
CA GLN A 833 -8.16 56.65 10.84
C GLN A 833 -7.92 55.57 11.88
N ALA A 834 -8.87 54.65 12.01
CA ALA A 834 -8.80 53.57 12.98
C ALA A 834 -9.37 52.26 12.40
N PRO A 835 -8.77 51.11 12.73
CA PRO A 835 -9.44 49.83 12.55
C PRO A 835 -10.60 49.71 13.54
N VAL A 836 -11.79 49.42 13.01
CA VAL A 836 -13.02 49.23 13.78
C VAL A 836 -13.65 47.89 13.41
N MET A 837 -13.98 47.10 14.43
CA MET A 837 -14.76 45.88 14.32
C MET A 837 -16.24 46.20 14.49
N PHE A 838 -17.05 45.92 13.47
CA PHE A 838 -18.50 45.98 13.57
C PHE A 838 -19.02 44.66 14.14
N ASP A 839 -19.22 44.63 15.45
CA ASP A 839 -19.47 43.43 16.23
C ASP A 839 -20.82 43.50 16.95
N SER A 840 -21.79 42.75 16.42
CA SER A 840 -23.14 42.64 16.98
C SER A 840 -23.17 41.95 18.34
N GLY A 841 -22.18 41.10 18.66
CA GLY A 841 -22.01 40.47 19.96
C GLY A 841 -21.21 41.32 20.98
N GLY A 842 -20.72 42.50 20.57
CA GLY A 842 -19.80 43.32 21.36
C GLY A 842 -20.41 44.12 22.50
N ILE A 843 -21.68 43.88 22.86
CA ILE A 843 -22.42 44.57 23.93
C ILE A 843 -22.43 46.10 23.69
N ASN A 844 -21.75 46.89 24.54
CA ASN A 844 -21.67 48.35 24.42
C ASN A 844 -20.38 48.82 23.72
N GLY A 845 -19.56 47.88 23.25
CA GLY A 845 -18.33 48.16 22.52
C GLY A 845 -17.13 48.49 23.40
N THR A 846 -15.98 48.67 22.73
CA THR A 846 -14.72 49.09 23.35
C THR A 846 -14.01 50.11 22.46
N ILE A 847 -13.22 51.00 23.06
CA ILE A 847 -12.45 51.99 22.31
C ILE A 847 -11.01 52.08 22.83
N PRO A 848 -9.97 52.05 21.96
CA PRO A 848 -8.59 52.16 22.42
C PRO A 848 -8.31 53.51 23.06
N SER A 849 -7.53 53.49 24.16
CA SER A 849 -7.08 54.67 24.89
C SER A 849 -6.44 55.74 23.98
N ALA A 850 -5.64 55.30 23.00
CA ALA A 850 -5.01 56.19 22.03
C ALA A 850 -6.03 56.89 21.11
N LEU A 851 -7.09 56.19 20.71
CA LEU A 851 -8.13 56.73 19.83
C LEU A 851 -9.07 57.69 20.56
N ALA A 852 -9.43 57.33 21.80
CA ALA A 852 -10.32 58.12 22.65
C ALA A 852 -9.61 59.27 23.39
N SER A 853 -8.27 59.29 23.42
CA SER A 853 -7.47 60.18 24.28
C SER A 853 -7.89 60.12 25.76
N LEU A 854 -8.24 58.91 26.23
CA LEU A 854 -8.70 58.63 27.60
C LEU A 854 -7.85 57.52 28.24
N PRO A 855 -7.65 57.52 29.57
CA PRO A 855 -6.97 56.41 30.25
C PRO A 855 -7.71 55.08 30.06
N SER A 856 -6.97 53.99 29.82
CA SER A 856 -7.54 52.64 29.77
C SER A 856 -7.97 52.14 31.15
N GLY A 857 -8.95 51.21 31.20
CA GLY A 857 -9.40 50.56 32.44
C GLY A 857 -10.71 51.09 33.00
N GLY A 858 -11.34 52.06 32.33
CA GLY A 858 -12.65 52.62 32.67
C GLY A 858 -13.54 52.77 31.45
N PHE A 859 -14.73 53.34 31.61
CA PHE A 859 -15.66 53.62 30.50
C PHE A 859 -15.50 55.05 29.99
N VAL A 860 -15.87 55.29 28.72
CA VAL A 860 -15.94 56.64 28.18
C VAL A 860 -16.97 57.46 28.98
N PRO A 861 -16.68 58.73 29.36
CA PRO A 861 -17.63 59.55 30.10
C PRO A 861 -18.96 59.71 29.36
N ALA A 862 -20.07 59.68 30.10
CA ALA A 862 -21.39 59.98 29.54
C ALA A 862 -21.43 61.42 28.97
N GLY A 863 -22.15 61.61 27.87
CA GLY A 863 -22.20 62.89 27.15
C GLY A 863 -21.14 63.03 26.05
N THR A 864 -20.27 62.05 25.85
CA THR A 864 -19.26 62.05 24.78
C THR A 864 -19.91 61.62 23.47
N THR A 865 -19.76 62.41 22.41
CA THR A 865 -20.27 62.04 21.08
C THR A 865 -19.21 61.23 20.35
N ILE A 866 -19.60 60.05 19.85
CA ILE A 866 -18.73 59.19 19.04
C ILE A 866 -19.38 59.08 17.67
N SER A 867 -18.67 59.55 16.65
CA SER A 867 -19.11 59.52 15.25
C SER A 867 -18.13 58.69 14.43
N VAL A 868 -18.64 57.73 13.67
CA VAL A 868 -17.83 56.87 12.79
C VAL A 868 -18.22 57.14 11.35
N TYR A 869 -17.24 57.43 10.51
CA TYR A 869 -17.37 57.78 9.11
C TYR A 869 -16.66 56.74 8.23
N THR A 870 -16.94 56.77 6.94
CA THR A 870 -16.10 56.12 5.92
C THR A 870 -14.62 56.51 6.07
N SER A 871 -13.70 55.69 5.58
CA SER A 871 -12.26 55.94 5.69
C SER A 871 -11.78 57.19 4.97
N ASP A 872 -12.52 57.72 4.00
CA ASP A 872 -12.26 59.02 3.39
C ASP A 872 -12.81 60.20 4.22
N GLY A 873 -13.55 59.92 5.28
CA GLY A 873 -14.18 60.89 6.17
C GLY A 873 -15.42 61.57 5.60
N GLN A 874 -15.94 61.11 4.45
CA GLN A 874 -16.96 61.84 3.70
C GLN A 874 -18.40 61.46 4.08
N THR A 875 -18.64 60.21 4.48
CA THR A 875 -19.99 59.68 4.77
C THR A 875 -20.07 59.20 6.22
N LEU A 876 -21.03 59.73 6.98
CA LEU A 876 -21.29 59.28 8.35
C LEU A 876 -21.94 57.89 8.33
N LEU A 877 -21.36 56.94 9.07
CA LEU A 877 -21.89 55.59 9.23
C LEU A 877 -22.90 55.56 10.37
N TYR A 878 -22.46 55.95 11.56
CA TYR A 878 -23.34 56.11 12.71
C TYR A 878 -22.74 57.12 13.68
N SER A 879 -23.60 57.73 14.49
CA SER A 879 -23.19 58.62 15.57
C SER A 879 -24.10 58.42 16.76
N TYR A 880 -23.53 58.51 17.96
CA TYR A 880 -24.30 58.51 19.20
C TYR A 880 -23.57 59.28 20.29
N THR A 881 -24.34 59.72 21.28
CA THR A 881 -23.78 60.30 22.50
C THR A 881 -23.86 59.26 23.60
N THR A 882 -22.72 58.96 24.23
CA THR A 882 -22.63 57.97 25.30
C THR A 882 -23.53 58.33 26.47
N THR A 883 -24.07 57.32 27.15
CA THR A 883 -24.85 57.49 28.39
C THR A 883 -24.19 56.73 29.53
N ALA A 884 -24.72 56.86 30.74
CA ALA A 884 -24.22 56.10 31.90
C ALA A 884 -24.34 54.58 31.72
N THR A 885 -25.25 54.10 30.85
CA THR A 885 -25.53 52.68 30.65
C THR A 885 -25.23 52.19 29.23
N ASN A 886 -24.93 53.09 28.30
CA ASN A 886 -24.48 52.78 26.94
C ASN A 886 -23.22 53.58 26.63
N THR A 887 -22.09 53.03 27.04
CA THR A 887 -20.77 53.62 26.87
C THR A 887 -19.72 52.52 26.68
N PRO A 888 -18.74 52.71 25.77
CA PRO A 888 -17.73 51.72 25.50
C PRO A 888 -16.66 51.71 26.59
N PHE A 889 -16.08 50.54 26.83
CA PHE A 889 -14.93 50.40 27.73
C PHE A 889 -13.64 50.84 27.04
N VAL A 890 -12.78 51.58 27.74
CA VAL A 890 -11.51 52.09 27.21
C VAL A 890 -10.40 51.05 27.42
N THR A 891 -9.86 50.51 26.32
CA THR A 891 -8.83 49.47 26.32
C THR A 891 -7.41 50.07 26.20
N SER A 892 -6.39 49.34 26.67
CA SER A 892 -4.97 49.77 26.58
C SER A 892 -4.32 49.54 25.20
N GLY A 893 -5.13 49.18 24.19
CA GLY A 893 -4.70 48.80 22.84
C GLY A 893 -5.81 48.04 22.11
N GLY A 894 -5.47 47.37 21.01
CA GLY A 894 -6.44 46.65 20.17
C GLY A 894 -7.19 47.55 19.19
N VAL A 895 -8.27 47.04 18.63
CA VAL A 895 -9.15 47.77 17.70
C VAL A 895 -10.38 48.28 18.43
N MET A 896 -11.03 49.33 17.91
CA MET A 896 -12.33 49.74 18.43
C MET A 896 -13.39 48.71 18.05
N ASN A 897 -14.27 48.37 18.98
CA ASN A 897 -15.40 47.47 18.78
C ASN A 897 -16.67 48.30 18.92
N THR A 898 -17.55 48.26 17.91
CA THR A 898 -18.77 49.09 17.91
C THR A 898 -19.79 48.70 18.97
N GLY A 899 -19.79 47.44 19.40
CA GLY A 899 -20.94 46.82 20.05
C GLY A 899 -22.22 46.92 19.20
N HIS A 900 -23.36 46.81 19.88
CA HIS A 900 -24.68 46.82 19.26
C HIS A 900 -25.10 48.15 18.62
N VAL A 901 -24.47 49.27 18.97
CA VAL A 901 -24.97 50.62 18.64
C VAL A 901 -25.33 50.83 17.16
N PRO A 902 -24.45 50.52 16.18
CA PRO A 902 -24.81 50.71 14.77
C PRO A 902 -25.92 49.75 14.30
N PHE A 903 -25.97 48.52 14.84
CA PHE A 903 -27.00 47.51 14.51
C PHE A 903 -28.38 47.89 15.06
N ALA A 904 -28.42 48.54 16.23
CA ALA A 904 -29.64 49.06 16.82
C ALA A 904 -30.17 50.32 16.10
N GLN A 905 -29.30 51.07 15.42
CA GLN A 905 -29.68 52.27 14.69
C GLN A 905 -30.17 51.99 13.27
N GLN A 906 -29.63 50.98 12.59
CA GLN A 906 -29.83 50.78 11.16
C GLN A 906 -29.65 49.33 10.73
N PRO A 907 -30.26 48.91 9.60
CA PRO A 907 -29.95 47.64 8.96
C PRO A 907 -28.49 47.58 8.49
N ILE A 908 -27.81 46.48 8.79
CA ILE A 908 -26.41 46.25 8.38
C ILE A 908 -26.34 44.96 7.56
N TYR A 909 -25.78 45.04 6.36
CA TYR A 909 -25.61 43.91 5.47
C TYR A 909 -24.21 43.30 5.62
N VAL A 910 -24.13 41.99 5.81
CA VAL A 910 -22.87 41.23 5.79
C VAL A 910 -22.79 40.48 4.48
N SER A 911 -21.79 40.82 3.65
CA SER A 911 -21.57 40.20 2.34
C SER A 911 -20.46 39.16 2.38
N TYR A 912 -20.69 38.01 1.74
CA TYR A 912 -19.69 36.96 1.53
C TYR A 912 -19.13 36.94 0.11
N SER A 913 -19.35 38.01 -0.67
CA SER A 913 -18.74 38.13 -2.01
C SER A 913 -17.21 38.13 -1.91
N PRO A 914 -16.50 37.47 -2.85
CA PRO A 914 -15.06 37.27 -2.77
C PRO A 914 -14.31 38.61 -2.84
N THR A 915 -13.86 39.09 -1.69
CA THR A 915 -12.96 40.23 -1.54
C THR A 915 -11.87 39.84 -0.54
N ALA A 916 -10.60 39.93 -0.96
CA ALA A 916 -9.46 39.43 -0.18
C ALA A 916 -9.02 40.35 0.97
N ILE A 917 -9.63 41.54 1.09
CA ILE A 917 -9.30 42.56 2.10
C ILE A 917 -10.62 43.02 2.71
N GLY A 918 -10.70 43.08 4.05
CA GLY A 918 -11.87 43.61 4.75
C GLY A 918 -12.15 45.05 4.37
N THR A 919 -13.28 45.29 3.69
CA THR A 919 -13.75 46.61 3.33
C THR A 919 -15.18 46.77 3.83
N THR A 920 -15.41 47.76 4.69
CA THR A 920 -16.77 48.28 4.84
C THR A 920 -17.04 49.17 3.64
N THR A 921 -18.02 48.78 2.84
CA THR A 921 -18.41 49.51 1.63
C THR A 921 -19.77 50.16 1.86
N PHE A 922 -19.95 51.28 1.17
CA PHE A 922 -21.16 52.10 1.25
C PHE A 922 -21.48 52.53 -0.18
N ASN A 923 -22.73 52.36 -0.58
CA ASN A 923 -23.26 52.85 -1.86
C ASN A 923 -24.25 53.99 -1.62
#